data_AF-A0A953F272-F1
#
_entry.id   AF-A0A953F272-F1
#
_cell.length_a   1.000
_cell.length_b   1.000
_cell.length_c   1.000
_cell.angle_alpha   90.00
_cell.angle_beta   90.00
_cell.angle_gamma   90.00
#
_symmetry.space_group_name_H-M   'P 1'
#
loop_
_entity.id
_entity.type
_entity.pdbx_description
1 polymer ?
#
loop_
_entity_poly.entity_id
_entity_poly.type
_entity_poly.pdbx_seq_one_letter_code
_entity_poly.pdbx_strand_id
1 'polypeptide(L)'
;MPGANQRVRNDFRITSVWGGALGGAFGQLLGAMLLAALLHSSVLLCGAARAGGGPHNVLLIVNPRSWASLTIANHYAQLRQIPATHILYLDWPHSVVDAANVELFRQELLTPVLKTIESRGLAAQIDYVAYSADFPFRIDASQDIQGEKLGVGFQPIGSLNSLTYLWQLVLSKKASPMQVTNNFYFSPAPAAEMAPSRAFHFQTAWGPEGEALTTGGQHHLLSMLLAFTSGRGTSVSEAIDYLKRSALADATRPKGTIYFCRTGDVRTKTREPQFAVAIDELKKLGIAAEIVDATLPMHKDDVQGLVAGTAVFDWPASRSTIQPGAFCDNLTSTGGLLHDAGNQTAMTEFLQAGAAGVSGTVVEPLALPQKFPLAQAQVHYARGCSLAESIYQSVQGPFQLLVIGDPLCQPWARGPIVTVTGVEPAQTLSGKVAITATATTADGQPPASFLLLTDGRQAASAAAGSPLELDTTRLVDGFHELTVVAIGSDKIESQGRRAIGVRVDNHQRQVTLTTAEPKSAYGRTLKLELKASEGATQIGIFQASRVVGRLSAAQGTLELDNRLLGLGPARLQAVALDAQSKPLAISEPLQIEIEPPAALPPTAPPQGKSLYPGLELTLASGRRVPVKETAASDWLTRAGVGKNEKYTLRGFTEVAKQDVYQFAIAYFGDLTISVDGKAIYQGATANQSHLPWHYVPVSLAKGTHAVEISGKTTDFPRLEARFGGPGAWQIGDRQFRHAGDK
;
A
#
# COMPACT_ATOMS: atom_id res chain seq x y z
N MET A 1 -14.46 -43.32 19.44
CA MET A 1 -13.14 -42.65 19.32
C MET A 1 -13.14 -41.81 18.05
N PRO A 2 -13.15 -40.47 18.14
CA PRO A 2 -13.02 -39.59 16.99
C PRO A 2 -11.56 -39.18 16.79
N GLY A 3 -11.15 -38.95 15.54
CA GLY A 3 -9.81 -38.47 15.20
C GLY A 3 -9.55 -38.57 13.70
N ALA A 4 -10.13 -37.65 12.93
CA ALA A 4 -9.77 -37.46 11.52
C ALA A 4 -9.45 -35.98 11.30
N ASN A 5 -8.17 -35.64 11.48
CA ASN A 5 -7.61 -34.34 11.10
C ASN A 5 -7.64 -34.21 9.57
N GLN A 6 -8.53 -33.37 9.05
CA GLN A 6 -8.48 -32.94 7.66
C GLN A 6 -7.40 -31.84 7.53
N ARG A 7 -6.20 -32.24 7.10
CA ARG A 7 -5.21 -31.28 6.57
C ARG A 7 -5.64 -30.85 5.17
N VAL A 8 -5.93 -29.56 5.01
CA VAL A 8 -6.26 -28.96 3.72
C VAL A 8 -5.02 -28.92 2.83
N ARG A 9 -5.11 -29.51 1.63
CA ARG A 9 -4.14 -29.33 0.55
C ARG A 9 -4.38 -27.98 -0.13
N ASN A 10 -3.35 -27.15 -0.21
CA ASN A 10 -3.34 -25.89 -0.95
C ASN A 10 -3.18 -26.16 -2.46
N ASP A 11 -4.29 -26.25 -3.18
CA ASP A 11 -4.31 -25.99 -4.62
C ASP A 11 -4.96 -24.63 -4.86
N PHE A 12 -4.11 -23.61 -5.02
CA PHE A 12 -4.50 -22.24 -5.32
C PHE A 12 -4.89 -22.10 -6.80
N ARG A 13 -6.19 -21.98 -7.08
CA ARG A 13 -6.71 -21.24 -8.24
C ARG A 13 -7.89 -20.40 -7.79
N ILE A 14 -7.71 -19.08 -7.84
CA ILE A 14 -8.78 -18.11 -7.59
C ILE A 14 -9.69 -18.13 -8.82
N THR A 15 -10.73 -18.95 -8.80
CA THR A 15 -11.94 -18.68 -9.57
C THR A 15 -12.88 -17.86 -8.68
N SER A 16 -13.20 -16.66 -9.14
CA SER A 16 -14.24 -15.79 -8.59
C SER A 16 -15.50 -16.61 -8.27
N VAL A 17 -15.93 -16.65 -7.00
CA VAL A 17 -17.23 -17.23 -6.60
C VAL A 17 -18.40 -16.28 -6.93
N TRP A 18 -18.16 -15.26 -7.75
CA TRP A 18 -19.18 -14.56 -8.53
C TRP A 18 -18.79 -14.65 -10.00
N GLY A 19 -19.19 -15.74 -10.65
CA GLY A 19 -19.00 -15.97 -12.08
C GLY A 19 -18.63 -17.43 -12.38
N GLY A 20 -19.60 -18.22 -12.85
CA GLY A 20 -19.28 -19.46 -13.55
C GLY A 20 -20.42 -20.48 -13.66
N ALA A 21 -21.20 -20.36 -14.73
CA ALA A 21 -21.65 -21.43 -15.65
C ALA A 21 -22.87 -20.87 -16.40
N LEU A 22 -22.79 -20.53 -17.67
CA LEU A 22 -22.78 -21.48 -18.78
C LEU A 22 -22.07 -20.87 -19.99
N GLY A 23 -21.06 -21.57 -20.49
CA GLY A 23 -20.57 -21.40 -21.86
C GLY A 23 -21.01 -22.60 -22.67
N GLY A 24 -21.81 -22.39 -23.72
CA GLY A 24 -22.18 -23.45 -24.65
C GLY A 24 -23.44 -23.13 -25.44
N ALA A 25 -23.24 -22.45 -26.58
CA ALA A 25 -24.17 -22.32 -27.70
C ALA A 25 -25.55 -21.71 -27.41
N PHE A 26 -25.72 -20.41 -27.64
CA PHE A 26 -26.82 -19.86 -28.47
C PHE A 26 -26.53 -18.37 -28.70
N GLY A 27 -25.88 -18.08 -29.82
CA GLY A 27 -25.86 -16.74 -30.38
C GLY A 27 -27.20 -16.43 -31.03
N GLN A 28 -27.56 -15.14 -30.99
CA GLN A 28 -28.68 -14.48 -31.66
C GLN A 28 -30.06 -14.62 -30.99
N LEU A 29 -30.73 -13.45 -30.92
CA LEU A 29 -32.09 -13.17 -30.44
C LEU A 29 -32.31 -13.13 -28.92
N LEU A 30 -32.07 -11.94 -28.33
CA LEU A 30 -33.03 -11.25 -27.44
C LEU A 30 -32.44 -9.91 -26.98
N GLY A 31 -32.26 -9.01 -27.96
CA GLY A 31 -32.44 -7.59 -27.72
C GLY A 31 -33.95 -7.31 -27.71
N ALA A 32 -34.38 -6.37 -26.85
CA ALA A 32 -35.76 -5.95 -26.62
C ALA A 32 -36.63 -6.90 -25.77
N MET A 33 -36.61 -6.69 -24.44
CA MET A 33 -37.79 -6.66 -23.54
C MET A 33 -37.32 -6.52 -22.09
N LEU A 34 -36.78 -5.34 -21.74
CA LEU A 34 -36.67 -4.85 -20.34
C LEU A 34 -36.79 -3.32 -20.33
N LEU A 35 -37.64 -2.80 -21.23
CA LEU A 35 -38.16 -1.44 -21.24
C LEU A 35 -39.65 -1.57 -20.91
N ALA A 36 -40.06 -1.00 -19.78
CA ALA A 36 -41.43 -0.85 -19.25
C ALA A 36 -41.74 -1.60 -17.93
N ALA A 37 -41.02 -1.24 -16.85
CA ALA A 37 -41.53 -1.36 -15.48
C ALA A 37 -40.83 -0.42 -14.48
N LEU A 38 -40.40 0.77 -14.93
CA LEU A 38 -39.83 1.82 -14.08
C LEU A 38 -40.43 3.17 -14.50
N LEU A 39 -41.68 3.41 -14.14
CA LEU A 39 -42.28 4.75 -14.20
C LEU A 39 -43.18 4.89 -12.97
N HIS A 40 -42.89 5.94 -12.18
CA HIS A 40 -43.49 6.35 -10.90
C HIS A 40 -42.74 5.87 -9.64
N SER A 41 -41.49 6.34 -9.50
CA SER A 41 -40.93 6.67 -8.20
C SER A 41 -40.28 8.03 -8.35
N SER A 42 -40.71 8.99 -7.53
CA SER A 42 -40.25 10.37 -7.51
C SER A 42 -38.73 10.40 -7.32
N VAL A 43 -38.00 10.65 -8.39
CA VAL A 43 -36.55 10.87 -8.35
C VAL A 43 -36.33 12.25 -7.74
N LEU A 44 -36.18 12.29 -6.42
CA LEU A 44 -35.30 13.30 -5.82
C LEU A 44 -33.90 12.93 -6.29
N LEU A 45 -33.35 13.68 -7.26
CA LEU A 45 -31.92 13.63 -7.57
C LEU A 45 -31.16 14.10 -6.32
N CYS A 46 -30.89 13.19 -5.39
CA CYS A 46 -29.77 13.34 -4.47
C CYS A 46 -28.52 13.24 -5.33
N GLY A 47 -27.92 14.38 -5.67
CA GLY A 47 -26.55 14.39 -6.16
C GLY A 47 -25.70 13.60 -5.17
N ALA A 48 -24.88 12.66 -5.66
CA ALA A 48 -23.93 11.96 -4.80
C ALA A 48 -23.12 13.02 -4.05
N ALA A 49 -23.33 13.12 -2.74
CA ALA A 49 -22.57 14.06 -1.92
C ALA A 49 -21.10 13.67 -2.01
N ARG A 50 -20.29 14.61 -2.49
CA ARG A 50 -18.84 14.49 -2.67
C ARG A 50 -18.16 14.94 -1.38
N ALA A 51 -17.03 14.31 -1.06
CA ALA A 51 -16.39 14.36 0.25
C ALA A 51 -14.85 14.34 0.11
N GLY A 52 -14.08 15.24 0.73
CA GLY A 52 -12.61 15.34 0.58
C GLY A 52 -11.82 14.09 1.03
N GLY A 53 -10.48 14.07 1.06
CA GLY A 53 -9.74 12.84 1.37
C GLY A 53 -10.01 12.18 2.75
N GLY A 54 -10.35 10.89 2.79
CA GLY A 54 -10.52 10.11 4.02
C GLY A 54 -10.37 8.59 3.83
N PRO A 55 -10.42 7.78 4.91
CA PRO A 55 -10.26 6.31 4.87
C PRO A 55 -11.23 5.61 3.93
N HIS A 56 -12.46 6.11 3.86
CA HIS A 56 -13.53 5.60 3.00
C HIS A 56 -13.38 6.00 1.53
N ASN A 57 -12.32 6.75 1.21
CA ASN A 57 -11.94 7.13 -0.14
C ASN A 57 -10.71 6.32 -0.64
N VAL A 58 -10.14 5.42 0.16
CA VAL A 58 -8.92 4.68 -0.18
C VAL A 58 -9.22 3.22 -0.50
N LEU A 59 -8.78 2.75 -1.66
CA LEU A 59 -8.63 1.32 -1.94
C LEU A 59 -7.19 0.89 -1.61
N LEU A 60 -7.03 0.05 -0.60
CA LEU A 60 -5.74 -0.50 -0.18
C LEU A 60 -5.43 -1.80 -0.92
N ILE A 61 -4.30 -1.83 -1.63
CA ILE A 61 -3.85 -2.98 -2.43
C ILE A 61 -2.76 -3.74 -1.68
N VAL A 62 -2.98 -5.04 -1.48
CA VAL A 62 -2.15 -5.89 -0.62
C VAL A 62 -1.65 -7.08 -1.42
N ASN A 63 -0.35 -7.35 -1.42
CA ASN A 63 0.22 -8.54 -2.03
C ASN A 63 0.13 -9.70 -1.02
N PRO A 64 -0.76 -10.69 -1.19
CA PRO A 64 -0.95 -11.77 -0.23
C PRO A 64 0.24 -12.74 -0.15
N ARG A 65 1.20 -12.67 -1.08
CA ARG A 65 2.44 -13.48 -1.03
C ARG A 65 3.50 -12.90 -0.11
N SER A 66 3.44 -11.60 0.15
CA SER A 66 4.43 -10.90 0.96
C SER A 66 3.92 -10.74 2.38
N TRP A 67 4.64 -11.34 3.34
CA TRP A 67 4.38 -11.09 4.76
C TRP A 67 4.56 -9.61 5.10
N ALA A 68 5.51 -8.91 4.46
CA ALA A 68 5.74 -7.49 4.65
C ALA A 68 4.53 -6.66 4.17
N SER A 69 4.00 -6.95 2.97
CA SER A 69 2.82 -6.29 2.42
C SER A 69 1.58 -6.52 3.30
N LEU A 70 1.36 -7.76 3.77
CA LEU A 70 0.27 -8.09 4.70
C LEU A 70 0.40 -7.31 6.02
N THR A 71 1.60 -7.32 6.60
CA THR A 71 1.88 -6.67 7.89
C THR A 71 1.67 -5.16 7.81
N ILE A 72 2.25 -4.50 6.81
CA ILE A 72 2.12 -3.05 6.59
C ILE A 72 0.65 -2.69 6.34
N ALA A 73 -0.05 -3.47 5.52
CA ALA A 73 -1.47 -3.24 5.24
C ALA A 73 -2.35 -3.39 6.48
N ASN A 74 -2.09 -4.40 7.32
CA ASN A 74 -2.81 -4.62 8.58
C ASN A 74 -2.69 -3.41 9.52
N HIS A 75 -1.45 -2.95 9.75
CA HIS A 75 -1.20 -1.77 10.58
C HIS A 75 -1.81 -0.51 9.97
N TYR A 76 -1.64 -0.29 8.66
CA TYR A 76 -2.21 0.88 7.99
C TYR A 76 -3.74 0.89 8.05
N ALA A 77 -4.38 -0.25 7.78
CA ALA A 77 -5.82 -0.40 7.85
C ALA A 77 -6.35 -0.11 9.27
N GLN A 78 -5.66 -0.57 10.31
CA GLN A 78 -6.00 -0.25 11.69
C GLN A 78 -5.77 1.24 12.02
N LEU A 79 -4.62 1.80 11.67
CA LEU A 79 -4.28 3.20 11.94
C LEU A 79 -5.26 4.17 11.28
N ARG A 80 -5.60 3.91 10.01
CA ARG A 80 -6.48 4.75 9.22
C ARG A 80 -7.95 4.37 9.30
N GLN A 81 -8.30 3.23 9.90
CA GLN A 81 -9.66 2.68 9.89
C GLN A 81 -10.16 2.46 8.46
N ILE A 82 -9.32 1.85 7.61
CA ILE A 82 -9.69 1.50 6.22
C ILE A 82 -10.79 0.42 6.27
N PRO A 83 -11.95 0.63 5.62
CA PRO A 83 -13.01 -0.37 5.61
C PRO A 83 -12.56 -1.69 5.00
N ALA A 84 -13.04 -2.81 5.56
CA ALA A 84 -12.77 -4.15 5.04
C ALA A 84 -13.12 -4.32 3.55
N THR A 85 -14.20 -3.68 3.10
CA THR A 85 -14.64 -3.71 1.69
C THR A 85 -13.68 -2.95 0.75
N HIS A 86 -12.81 -2.10 1.30
CA HIS A 86 -11.84 -1.27 0.60
C HIS A 86 -10.42 -1.86 0.63
N ILE A 87 -10.27 -3.13 1.01
CA ILE A 87 -9.00 -3.84 0.93
C ILE A 87 -9.09 -4.86 -0.21
N LEU A 88 -8.16 -4.78 -1.16
CA LEU A 88 -8.00 -5.71 -2.28
C LEU A 88 -6.69 -6.49 -2.10
N TYR A 89 -6.82 -7.81 -1.95
CA TYR A 89 -5.67 -8.70 -2.03
C TYR A 89 -5.43 -9.06 -3.49
N LEU A 90 -4.31 -8.60 -4.03
CA LEU A 90 -3.92 -8.77 -5.42
C LEU A 90 -2.60 -9.53 -5.45
N ASP A 91 -2.62 -10.76 -5.96
CA ASP A 91 -1.45 -11.62 -6.07
C ASP A 91 -0.48 -11.07 -7.13
N TRP A 92 0.72 -10.68 -6.70
CA TRP A 92 1.81 -10.26 -7.59
C TRP A 92 2.98 -11.24 -7.47
N PRO A 93 3.14 -12.18 -8.41
CA PRO A 93 4.17 -13.21 -8.36
C PRO A 93 5.51 -12.80 -9.00
N HIS A 94 5.57 -11.62 -9.62
CA HIS A 94 6.72 -11.16 -10.41
C HIS A 94 7.72 -10.36 -9.58
N SER A 95 8.85 -10.00 -10.21
CA SER A 95 9.85 -9.13 -9.62
C SER A 95 9.27 -7.78 -9.19
N VAL A 96 9.76 -7.28 -8.06
CA VAL A 96 9.41 -5.94 -7.52
C VAL A 96 10.52 -4.91 -7.74
N VAL A 97 11.70 -5.38 -8.14
CA VAL A 97 12.92 -4.57 -8.33
C VAL A 97 13.18 -4.27 -9.81
N ASP A 98 12.77 -5.18 -10.69
CA ASP A 98 12.78 -4.96 -12.13
C ASP A 98 11.57 -4.16 -12.56
N ALA A 99 11.70 -3.47 -13.70
CA ALA A 99 10.55 -2.79 -14.28
C ALA A 99 9.54 -3.81 -14.80
N ALA A 100 8.29 -3.72 -14.36
CA ALA A 100 7.20 -4.47 -14.97
C ALA A 100 6.88 -3.86 -16.33
N ASN A 101 6.65 -4.67 -17.36
CA ASN A 101 6.19 -4.11 -18.64
C ASN A 101 4.76 -3.56 -18.50
N VAL A 102 4.42 -2.54 -19.30
CA VAL A 102 3.14 -1.84 -19.20
C VAL A 102 1.92 -2.70 -19.48
N GLU A 103 2.02 -3.73 -20.32
CA GLU A 103 0.90 -4.64 -20.58
C GLU A 103 0.62 -5.52 -19.36
N LEU A 104 1.67 -6.03 -18.70
CA LEU A 104 1.56 -6.74 -17.43
C LEU A 104 0.94 -5.84 -16.35
N PHE A 105 1.38 -4.58 -16.26
CA PHE A 105 0.76 -3.59 -15.36
C PHE A 105 -0.73 -3.42 -15.63
N ARG A 106 -1.15 -3.26 -16.89
CA ARG A 106 -2.57 -3.13 -17.24
C ARG A 106 -3.37 -4.36 -16.81
N GLN A 107 -2.88 -5.54 -17.12
CA GLN A 107 -3.61 -6.80 -16.97
C GLN A 107 -3.69 -7.27 -15.53
N GLU A 108 -2.58 -7.19 -14.80
CA GLU A 108 -2.46 -7.79 -13.48
C GLU A 108 -2.60 -6.78 -12.34
N LEU A 109 -2.39 -5.47 -12.57
CA LEU A 109 -2.51 -4.44 -11.53
C LEU A 109 -3.68 -3.49 -11.78
N LEU A 110 -3.62 -2.71 -12.85
CA LEU A 110 -4.58 -1.60 -13.07
C LEU A 110 -6.01 -2.10 -13.31
N THR A 111 -6.21 -3.06 -14.21
CA THR A 111 -7.55 -3.56 -14.54
C THR A 111 -8.23 -4.22 -13.34
N PRO A 112 -7.56 -5.09 -12.55
CA PRO A 112 -8.15 -5.63 -11.33
C PRO A 112 -8.54 -4.57 -10.31
N VAL A 113 -7.74 -3.51 -10.15
CA VAL A 113 -8.05 -2.35 -9.29
C VAL A 113 -9.34 -1.66 -9.76
N LEU A 114 -9.41 -1.25 -11.03
CA LEU A 114 -10.58 -0.55 -11.57
C LEU A 114 -11.86 -1.42 -11.52
N LYS A 115 -11.74 -2.70 -11.90
CA LYS A 115 -12.87 -3.66 -11.80
C LYS A 115 -13.32 -3.86 -10.37
N THR A 116 -12.41 -3.81 -9.40
CA THR A 116 -12.76 -3.93 -7.97
C THR A 116 -13.56 -2.72 -7.51
N ILE A 117 -13.14 -1.51 -7.89
CA ILE A 117 -13.87 -0.27 -7.58
C ILE A 117 -15.30 -0.34 -8.14
N GLU A 118 -15.45 -0.74 -9.40
CA GLU A 118 -16.75 -0.86 -10.05
C GLU A 118 -17.61 -1.96 -9.44
N SER A 119 -17.13 -3.21 -9.40
CA SER A 119 -17.90 -4.38 -8.95
C SER A 119 -18.31 -4.32 -7.47
N ARG A 120 -17.59 -3.56 -6.63
CA ARG A 120 -17.94 -3.37 -5.22
C ARG A 120 -18.85 -2.15 -4.98
N GLY A 121 -19.22 -1.41 -6.03
CA GLY A 121 -20.05 -0.20 -5.93
C GLY A 121 -19.32 0.98 -5.30
N LEU A 122 -18.01 1.08 -5.49
CA LEU A 122 -17.15 2.05 -4.81
C LEU A 122 -16.73 3.24 -5.70
N ALA A 123 -17.17 3.28 -6.96
CA ALA A 123 -16.78 4.31 -7.93
C ALA A 123 -17.20 5.75 -7.57
N ALA A 124 -18.14 5.91 -6.63
CA ALA A 124 -18.54 7.22 -6.09
C ALA A 124 -17.74 7.67 -4.86
N GLN A 125 -16.87 6.80 -4.34
CA GLN A 125 -16.14 7.04 -3.09
C GLN A 125 -14.63 7.00 -3.26
N ILE A 126 -14.11 6.09 -4.09
CA ILE A 126 -12.67 5.83 -4.13
C ILE A 126 -11.96 6.89 -4.95
N ASP A 127 -11.12 7.65 -4.25
CA ASP A 127 -10.27 8.69 -4.81
C ASP A 127 -8.79 8.31 -4.79
N TYR A 128 -8.41 7.37 -3.91
CA TYR A 128 -7.04 6.96 -3.67
C TYR A 128 -6.84 5.46 -3.89
N VAL A 129 -5.71 5.09 -4.48
CA VAL A 129 -5.16 3.74 -4.47
C VAL A 129 -3.85 3.74 -3.71
N ALA A 130 -3.84 3.09 -2.55
CA ALA A 130 -2.64 2.89 -1.75
C ALA A 130 -2.12 1.47 -1.99
N TYR A 131 -0.97 1.33 -2.63
CA TYR A 131 -0.29 0.03 -2.69
C TYR A 131 0.48 -0.18 -1.38
N SER A 132 0.41 -1.37 -0.76
CA SER A 132 1.17 -1.67 0.46
C SER A 132 2.68 -1.75 0.18
N ALA A 133 3.30 -2.93 0.31
CA ALA A 133 4.68 -3.19 -0.09
C ALA A 133 4.74 -4.36 -1.09
N ASP A 134 5.93 -4.58 -1.65
CA ASP A 134 6.25 -5.67 -2.60
C ASP A 134 5.36 -5.70 -3.86
N PHE A 135 5.23 -4.51 -4.44
CA PHE A 135 4.77 -4.25 -5.81
C PHE A 135 5.91 -3.59 -6.60
N PRO A 136 5.90 -3.64 -7.95
CA PRO A 136 6.95 -3.00 -8.74
C PRO A 136 6.90 -1.49 -8.53
N PHE A 137 8.05 -0.83 -8.42
CA PHE A 137 8.08 0.64 -8.33
C PHE A 137 8.23 1.31 -9.71
N ARG A 138 8.66 0.54 -10.73
CA ARG A 138 8.88 0.97 -12.13
C ARG A 138 8.01 0.20 -13.11
N ILE A 139 7.46 0.91 -14.08
CA ILE A 139 6.76 0.34 -15.23
C ILE A 139 7.48 0.76 -16.52
N ASP A 140 7.87 -0.20 -17.34
CA ASP A 140 8.42 0.02 -18.67
C ASP A 140 7.27 0.16 -19.69
N ALA A 141 7.09 1.39 -20.17
CA ALA A 141 6.06 1.79 -21.13
C ALA A 141 6.58 1.87 -22.57
N SER A 142 7.75 1.29 -22.89
CA SER A 142 8.33 1.31 -24.23
C SER A 142 7.37 0.78 -25.31
N GLN A 143 6.51 -0.18 -24.96
CA GLN A 143 5.53 -0.76 -25.90
C GLN A 143 4.45 0.24 -26.36
N ASP A 144 4.19 1.31 -25.60
CA ASP A 144 3.15 2.29 -25.91
C ASP A 144 3.63 3.46 -26.77
N ILE A 145 4.94 3.54 -27.03
CA ILE A 145 5.52 4.61 -27.84
C ILE A 145 5.06 4.49 -29.30
N GLN A 146 4.87 3.27 -29.82
CA GLN A 146 4.40 3.01 -31.19
C GLN A 146 5.15 3.79 -32.30
N GLY A 147 6.44 4.08 -32.11
CA GLY A 147 7.26 4.85 -33.05
C GLY A 147 7.21 6.37 -32.89
N GLU A 148 6.44 6.89 -31.92
CA GLU A 148 6.51 8.29 -31.49
C GLU A 148 7.93 8.63 -31.02
N LYS A 149 8.46 9.78 -31.45
CA LYS A 149 9.77 10.24 -30.95
C LYS A 149 9.55 10.96 -29.63
N LEU A 150 10.02 10.35 -28.55
CA LEU A 150 10.17 11.05 -27.28
C LEU A 150 11.33 12.06 -27.37
N GLY A 151 11.29 13.11 -26.53
CA GLY A 151 12.37 14.09 -26.44
C GLY A 151 13.73 13.42 -26.16
N VAL A 152 14.82 14.04 -26.63
CA VAL A 152 16.18 13.51 -26.47
C VAL A 152 16.47 13.18 -25.00
N GLY A 153 16.93 11.96 -24.73
CA GLY A 153 17.29 11.50 -23.38
C GLY A 153 16.11 11.08 -22.50
N PHE A 154 14.86 11.17 -22.99
CA PHE A 154 13.70 10.70 -22.25
C PHE A 154 13.64 9.17 -22.24
N GLN A 155 13.53 8.58 -21.05
CA GLN A 155 13.33 7.13 -20.88
C GLN A 155 11.85 6.82 -20.62
N PRO A 156 11.25 5.86 -21.35
CA PRO A 156 9.83 5.49 -21.24
C PRO A 156 9.54 4.61 -20.01
N ILE A 157 10.18 4.92 -18.89
CA ILE A 157 10.01 4.23 -17.62
C ILE A 157 9.31 5.19 -16.67
N GLY A 158 8.10 4.83 -16.25
CA GLY A 158 7.33 5.58 -15.28
C GLY A 158 7.21 4.84 -13.94
N SER A 159 6.64 5.48 -12.94
CA SER A 159 6.40 4.87 -11.63
C SER A 159 5.03 4.18 -11.55
N LEU A 160 4.92 3.15 -10.71
CA LEU A 160 3.66 2.42 -10.50
C LEU A 160 2.49 3.35 -10.16
N ASN A 161 2.71 4.23 -9.20
CA ASN A 161 1.66 5.08 -8.67
C ASN A 161 1.30 6.22 -9.65
N SER A 162 2.25 6.75 -10.41
CA SER A 162 1.93 7.76 -11.44
C SER A 162 1.21 7.19 -12.66
N LEU A 163 1.51 5.95 -13.07
CA LEU A 163 0.72 5.28 -14.11
C LEU A 163 -0.68 4.89 -13.60
N THR A 164 -0.82 4.58 -12.31
CA THR A 164 -2.15 4.40 -11.69
C THR A 164 -2.91 5.72 -11.66
N TYR A 165 -2.24 6.83 -11.38
CA TYR A 165 -2.81 8.17 -11.42
C TYR A 165 -3.29 8.59 -12.81
N LEU A 166 -2.52 8.27 -13.84
CA LEU A 166 -2.81 8.55 -15.24
C LEU A 166 -3.57 7.40 -15.92
N TRP A 167 -4.36 6.62 -15.18
CA TRP A 167 -4.96 5.37 -15.66
C TRP A 167 -5.68 5.50 -17.00
N GLN A 168 -6.43 6.59 -17.23
CA GLN A 168 -7.13 6.83 -18.50
C GLN A 168 -6.17 6.90 -19.68
N LEU A 169 -5.06 7.63 -19.52
CA LEU A 169 -4.03 7.74 -20.55
C LEU A 169 -3.30 6.42 -20.75
N VAL A 170 -3.03 5.68 -19.66
CA VAL A 170 -2.41 4.35 -19.76
C VAL A 170 -3.29 3.37 -20.51
N LEU A 171 -4.61 3.40 -20.33
CA LEU A 171 -5.53 2.54 -21.08
C LEU A 171 -5.61 2.90 -22.57
N SER A 172 -5.23 4.11 -22.97
CA SER A 172 -5.22 4.52 -24.37
C SER A 172 -4.14 3.84 -25.23
N LYS A 173 -3.15 3.17 -24.60
CA LYS A 173 -2.02 2.49 -25.26
C LYS A 173 -1.22 3.41 -26.21
N LYS A 174 -0.95 4.64 -25.77
CA LYS A 174 -0.22 5.69 -26.50
C LYS A 174 0.85 6.32 -25.61
N ALA A 175 1.69 7.19 -26.18
CA ALA A 175 2.71 7.91 -25.43
C ALA A 175 2.17 9.06 -24.54
N SER A 176 0.85 9.29 -24.49
CA SER A 176 0.23 10.38 -23.72
C SER A 176 0.57 10.39 -22.21
N PRO A 177 0.76 9.24 -21.50
CA PRO A 177 1.25 9.26 -20.13
C PRO A 177 2.66 9.84 -19.98
N MET A 178 3.47 9.87 -21.04
CA MET A 178 4.87 10.30 -21.03
C MET A 178 5.04 11.82 -21.26
N GLN A 179 3.95 12.53 -21.52
CA GLN A 179 3.96 13.99 -21.65
C GLN A 179 4.20 14.66 -20.29
N VAL A 180 4.72 15.89 -20.32
CA VAL A 180 5.04 16.66 -19.09
C VAL A 180 3.92 17.60 -18.64
N THR A 181 2.77 17.57 -19.32
CA THR A 181 1.60 18.42 -19.09
C THR A 181 0.30 17.62 -19.14
N ASN A 182 0.26 16.48 -18.45
CA ASN A 182 -0.83 15.51 -18.52
C ASN A 182 -1.52 15.26 -17.17
N ASN A 183 -1.15 16.03 -16.16
CA ASN A 183 -1.89 16.13 -14.91
C ASN A 183 -2.84 17.32 -14.97
N PHE A 184 -4.13 17.06 -15.13
CA PHE A 184 -5.16 18.11 -15.20
C PHE A 184 -5.72 18.47 -13.83
N TYR A 185 -5.41 17.70 -12.77
CA TYR A 185 -5.67 18.16 -11.39
C TYR A 185 -4.66 19.22 -10.92
N PHE A 186 -3.52 19.37 -11.58
CA PHE A 186 -2.61 20.49 -11.35
C PHE A 186 -3.21 21.79 -11.89
N SER A 187 -3.09 22.91 -11.16
CA SER A 187 -3.47 24.23 -11.67
C SER A 187 -2.21 25.01 -12.04
N PRO A 188 -2.00 25.37 -13.31
CA PRO A 188 -0.93 26.27 -13.68
C PRO A 188 -1.07 27.62 -12.97
N ALA A 189 0.02 28.08 -12.36
CA ALA A 189 0.12 29.41 -11.77
C ALA A 189 1.52 29.98 -12.05
N PRO A 190 1.67 31.30 -12.23
CA PRO A 190 2.98 31.94 -12.25
C PRO A 190 3.78 31.58 -10.99
N ALA A 191 5.12 31.50 -11.11
CA ALA A 191 5.97 31.06 -9.99
C ALA A 191 5.85 31.95 -8.74
N ALA A 192 5.47 33.22 -8.90
CA ALA A 192 5.27 34.18 -7.83
C ALA A 192 3.84 34.15 -7.23
N GLU A 193 2.97 33.27 -7.70
CA GLU A 193 1.57 33.15 -7.29
C GLU A 193 1.29 31.77 -6.72
N MET A 194 0.30 31.68 -5.82
CA MET A 194 -0.11 30.44 -5.19
C MET A 194 -1.40 29.92 -5.81
N ALA A 195 -1.40 28.67 -6.29
CA ALA A 195 -2.62 28.02 -6.75
C ALA A 195 -3.62 27.82 -5.58
N PRO A 196 -4.94 27.86 -5.84
CA PRO A 196 -5.93 27.54 -4.82
C PRO A 196 -5.86 26.06 -4.44
N SER A 197 -5.89 25.76 -3.14
CA SER A 197 -6.07 24.38 -2.67
C SER A 197 -7.51 23.92 -2.89
N ARG A 198 -7.68 22.68 -3.35
CA ARG A 198 -8.99 22.13 -3.72
C ARG A 198 -9.11 20.64 -3.43
N ALA A 199 -10.32 20.19 -3.13
CA ALA A 199 -10.64 18.77 -2.97
C ALA A 199 -10.37 18.00 -4.27
N PHE A 200 -10.10 16.71 -4.13
CA PHE A 200 -9.98 15.78 -5.24
C PHE A 200 -11.13 14.77 -5.22
N HIS A 201 -11.68 14.46 -6.40
CA HIS A 201 -12.61 13.34 -6.58
C HIS A 201 -12.28 12.58 -7.85
N PHE A 202 -12.29 11.25 -7.79
CA PHE A 202 -12.14 10.37 -8.96
C PHE A 202 -13.19 10.68 -10.04
N GLN A 203 -14.40 11.04 -9.62
CA GLN A 203 -15.49 11.39 -10.52
C GLN A 203 -15.41 12.79 -11.11
N THR A 204 -14.49 13.64 -10.66
CA THR A 204 -14.30 14.96 -11.26
C THR A 204 -13.45 14.81 -12.51
N ALA A 205 -13.99 15.28 -13.64
CA ALA A 205 -13.21 15.46 -14.84
C ALA A 205 -12.50 16.81 -14.76
N TRP A 206 -11.23 16.83 -15.11
CA TRP A 206 -10.40 18.04 -15.06
C TRP A 206 -9.99 18.47 -16.47
N GLY A 207 -9.94 19.77 -16.69
CA GLY A 207 -9.39 20.39 -17.90
C GLY A 207 -7.90 20.77 -17.75
N PRO A 208 -7.23 21.13 -18.86
CA PRO A 208 -5.79 21.37 -18.89
C PRO A 208 -5.32 22.55 -18.03
N GLU A 209 -6.20 23.48 -17.66
CA GLU A 209 -5.88 24.62 -16.80
C GLU A 209 -6.20 24.37 -15.31
N GLY A 210 -6.56 23.12 -14.96
CA GLY A 210 -6.91 22.74 -13.59
C GLY A 210 -8.37 22.99 -13.23
N GLU A 211 -9.22 23.29 -14.20
CA GLU A 211 -10.63 23.55 -14.01
C GLU A 211 -11.45 22.25 -13.92
N ALA A 212 -12.42 22.20 -13.01
CA ALA A 212 -13.38 21.09 -12.98
C ALA A 212 -14.39 21.24 -14.13
N LEU A 213 -14.57 20.18 -14.90
CA LEU A 213 -15.44 20.14 -16.07
C LEU A 213 -16.66 19.25 -15.82
N THR A 214 -17.80 19.65 -16.38
CA THR A 214 -19.05 18.87 -16.33
C THR A 214 -19.16 17.86 -17.48
N THR A 215 -18.46 18.11 -18.59
CA THR A 215 -18.39 17.24 -19.77
C THR A 215 -16.99 17.31 -20.38
N GLY A 216 -16.48 16.18 -20.87
CA GLY A 216 -15.09 16.09 -21.33
C GLY A 216 -14.08 16.20 -20.18
N GLY A 217 -12.79 16.26 -20.51
CA GLY A 217 -11.71 16.30 -19.52
C GLY A 217 -11.15 14.93 -19.13
N GLN A 218 -10.22 14.95 -18.20
CA GLN A 218 -9.51 13.76 -17.72
C GLN A 218 -9.86 13.46 -16.26
N HIS A 219 -10.14 12.20 -15.98
CA HIS A 219 -10.25 11.68 -14.62
C HIS A 219 -8.92 11.11 -14.17
N HIS A 220 -8.67 11.23 -12.88
CA HIS A 220 -7.45 10.78 -12.23
C HIS A 220 -7.79 9.87 -11.06
N LEU A 221 -6.79 9.17 -10.52
CA LEU A 221 -6.93 8.33 -9.32
C LEU A 221 -5.69 8.51 -8.46
N LEU A 222 -5.76 9.26 -7.35
CA LEU A 222 -4.60 9.52 -6.50
C LEU A 222 -3.93 8.21 -6.12
N SER A 223 -2.61 8.14 -6.17
CA SER A 223 -1.92 6.88 -5.86
C SER A 223 -0.57 7.08 -5.20
N MET A 224 -0.32 6.26 -4.17
CA MET A 224 0.94 6.21 -3.45
C MET A 224 1.28 4.77 -3.09
N LEU A 225 2.56 4.52 -2.87
CA LEU A 225 3.04 3.30 -2.24
C LEU A 225 3.22 3.57 -0.74
N LEU A 226 2.75 2.67 0.13
CA LEU A 226 2.92 2.83 1.56
C LEU A 226 4.37 2.64 1.96
N ALA A 227 5.04 1.62 1.40
CA ALA A 227 6.46 1.34 1.64
C ALA A 227 7.09 0.52 0.50
N PHE A 228 8.41 0.58 0.38
CA PHE A 228 9.20 -0.33 -0.45
C PHE A 228 10.24 -1.03 0.42
N THR A 229 10.23 -2.36 0.44
CA THR A 229 11.01 -3.20 1.38
C THR A 229 12.15 -3.98 0.72
N SER A 230 12.39 -3.76 -0.57
CA SER A 230 13.48 -4.37 -1.35
C SER A 230 14.56 -3.35 -1.69
N GLY A 231 15.76 -3.80 -2.07
CA GLY A 231 16.88 -2.96 -2.49
C GLY A 231 17.18 -1.83 -1.50
N ARG A 232 17.04 -0.58 -1.96
CA ARG A 232 17.29 0.65 -1.18
C ARG A 232 16.10 1.10 -0.34
N GLY A 233 15.19 0.18 -0.04
CA GLY A 233 13.95 0.38 0.70
C GLY A 233 14.13 0.54 2.21
N THR A 234 12.99 0.57 2.92
CA THR A 234 12.92 0.54 4.38
C THR A 234 12.76 -0.89 4.90
N SER A 235 12.87 -1.04 6.21
CA SER A 235 12.37 -2.23 6.91
C SER A 235 10.86 -2.17 7.09
N VAL A 236 10.26 -3.30 7.44
CA VAL A 236 8.83 -3.36 7.80
C VAL A 236 8.56 -2.56 9.07
N SER A 237 9.46 -2.61 10.06
CA SER A 237 9.31 -1.86 11.31
C SER A 237 9.38 -0.35 11.08
N GLU A 238 10.37 0.14 10.32
CA GLU A 238 10.47 1.55 9.91
C GLU A 238 9.22 2.01 9.16
N ALA A 239 8.68 1.16 8.27
CA ALA A 239 7.44 1.44 7.55
C ALA A 239 6.25 1.66 8.48
N ILE A 240 6.05 0.74 9.43
CA ILE A 240 4.98 0.86 10.43
C ILE A 240 5.20 2.12 11.30
N ASP A 241 6.44 2.40 11.68
CA ASP A 241 6.78 3.52 12.56
C ASP A 241 6.47 4.87 11.92
N TYR A 242 6.87 5.12 10.66
CA TYR A 242 6.53 6.40 10.02
C TYR A 242 5.04 6.51 9.68
N LEU A 243 4.36 5.41 9.33
CA LEU A 243 2.89 5.44 9.10
C LEU A 243 2.14 5.75 10.40
N LYS A 244 2.57 5.17 11.52
CA LYS A 244 2.01 5.47 12.84
C LYS A 244 2.24 6.93 13.22
N ARG A 245 3.46 7.44 13.05
CA ARG A 245 3.79 8.86 13.28
C ARG A 245 2.95 9.78 12.42
N SER A 246 2.69 9.40 11.17
CA SER A 246 1.87 10.16 10.23
C SER A 246 0.40 10.23 10.67
N ALA A 247 -0.20 9.09 11.02
CA ALA A 247 -1.57 9.04 11.51
C ALA A 247 -1.76 9.82 12.82
N LEU A 248 -0.78 9.76 13.73
CA LEU A 248 -0.82 10.51 15.00
C LEU A 248 -0.64 12.03 14.83
N ALA A 249 -0.13 12.50 13.69
CA ALA A 249 0.06 13.91 13.44
C ALA A 249 -1.20 14.63 12.94
N ASP A 250 -2.19 13.88 12.42
CA ASP A 250 -3.39 14.45 11.81
C ASP A 250 -4.14 15.40 12.73
N ALA A 251 -4.51 16.57 12.20
CA ALA A 251 -5.22 17.65 12.91
C ALA A 251 -4.56 18.12 14.22
N THR A 252 -3.33 17.69 14.55
CA THR A 252 -2.60 18.15 15.75
C THR A 252 -2.01 19.55 15.58
N ARG A 253 -1.89 20.01 14.32
CA ARG A 253 -1.28 21.29 13.93
C ARG A 253 0.10 21.44 14.56
N PRO A 254 1.05 20.54 14.20
CA PRO A 254 2.32 20.47 14.88
C PRO A 254 3.10 21.78 14.75
N LYS A 255 3.85 22.10 15.80
CA LYS A 255 4.80 23.21 15.80
C LYS A 255 6.10 22.73 15.16
N GLY A 256 6.74 23.61 14.39
CA GLY A 256 8.02 23.36 13.75
C GLY A 256 8.17 24.20 12.49
N THR A 257 9.30 24.04 11.82
CA THR A 257 9.71 24.87 10.69
C THR A 257 9.76 24.06 9.40
N ILE A 258 9.20 24.63 8.32
CA ILE A 258 9.36 24.12 6.96
C ILE A 258 10.59 24.77 6.34
N TYR A 259 11.59 23.95 6.00
CA TYR A 259 12.88 24.39 5.49
C TYR A 259 12.97 24.33 3.98
N PHE A 260 13.37 25.43 3.35
CA PHE A 260 13.66 25.53 1.93
C PHE A 260 15.17 25.64 1.73
N CYS A 261 15.81 24.59 1.23
CA CYS A 261 17.26 24.54 1.08
C CYS A 261 17.71 25.23 -0.20
N ARG A 262 18.57 26.23 -0.08
CA ARG A 262 19.17 26.96 -1.19
C ARG A 262 20.64 26.62 -1.35
N THR A 263 21.03 26.26 -2.57
CA THR A 263 22.40 25.96 -3.00
C THR A 263 22.64 26.49 -4.41
N GLY A 264 23.89 26.41 -4.89
CA GLY A 264 24.21 26.73 -6.28
C GLY A 264 23.79 25.66 -7.31
N ASP A 265 23.28 24.50 -6.88
CA ASP A 265 22.88 23.38 -7.74
C ASP A 265 21.64 23.74 -8.58
N VAL A 266 21.60 23.26 -9.83
CA VAL A 266 20.44 23.43 -10.73
C VAL A 266 19.14 22.89 -10.11
N ARG A 267 19.24 21.82 -9.31
CA ARG A 267 18.11 21.19 -8.59
C ARG A 267 17.43 22.12 -7.59
N THR A 268 18.19 23.04 -6.99
CA THR A 268 17.64 24.13 -6.18
C THR A 268 17.12 25.23 -7.09
N LYS A 269 17.96 25.75 -7.99
CA LYS A 269 17.66 26.95 -8.80
C LYS A 269 16.35 26.84 -9.58
N THR A 270 16.01 25.63 -10.02
CA THR A 270 14.77 25.36 -10.75
C THR A 270 13.50 25.54 -9.91
N ARG A 271 13.56 25.40 -8.57
CA ARG A 271 12.40 25.61 -7.66
C ARG A 271 12.47 26.89 -6.82
N GLU A 272 13.66 27.47 -6.67
CA GLU A 272 13.90 28.68 -5.87
C GLU A 272 12.93 29.84 -6.17
N PRO A 273 12.52 30.12 -7.43
CA PRO A 273 11.57 31.21 -7.72
C PRO A 273 10.23 31.12 -6.98
N GLN A 274 9.85 29.94 -6.48
CA GLN A 274 8.60 29.71 -5.74
C GLN A 274 8.75 29.78 -4.21
N PHE A 275 9.99 29.87 -3.69
CA PHE A 275 10.22 29.78 -2.24
C PHE A 275 9.61 30.97 -1.50
N ALA A 276 9.78 32.18 -2.02
CA ALA A 276 9.29 33.40 -1.37
C ALA A 276 7.76 33.37 -1.18
N VAL A 277 7.01 33.10 -2.25
CA VAL A 277 5.54 33.03 -2.16
C VAL A 277 5.07 31.90 -1.25
N ALA A 278 5.72 30.73 -1.29
CA ALA A 278 5.36 29.60 -0.42
C ALA A 278 5.61 29.94 1.06
N ILE A 279 6.74 30.55 1.39
CA ILE A 279 7.08 30.98 2.75
C ILE A 279 6.09 32.03 3.26
N ASP A 280 5.74 33.02 2.45
CA ASP A 280 4.79 34.06 2.83
C ASP A 280 3.39 33.48 3.11
N GLU A 281 2.92 32.55 2.28
CA GLU A 281 1.65 31.85 2.51
C GLU A 281 1.68 30.98 3.77
N LEU A 282 2.78 30.26 4.04
CA LEU A 282 2.95 29.49 5.26
C LEU A 282 2.92 30.38 6.51
N LYS A 283 3.59 31.54 6.46
CA LYS A 283 3.58 32.52 7.56
C LYS A 283 2.20 33.10 7.81
N LYS A 284 1.40 33.35 6.76
CA LYS A 284 -0.02 33.78 6.90
C LYS A 284 -0.88 32.71 7.60
N LEU A 285 -0.53 31.44 7.45
CA LEU A 285 -1.18 30.31 8.15
C LEU A 285 -0.65 30.12 9.59
N GLY A 286 0.33 30.92 10.01
CA GLY A 286 0.97 30.83 11.33
C GLY A 286 2.00 29.70 11.44
N ILE A 287 2.55 29.24 10.32
CA ILE A 287 3.55 28.17 10.26
C ILE A 287 4.94 28.78 10.01
N ALA A 288 5.94 28.34 10.77
CA ALA A 288 7.30 28.80 10.58
C ALA A 288 7.88 28.21 9.27
N ALA A 289 8.51 29.07 8.48
CA ALA A 289 9.14 28.69 7.23
C ALA A 289 10.33 29.61 6.93
N GLU A 290 11.47 29.01 6.57
CA GLU A 290 12.70 29.76 6.28
C GLU A 290 13.53 29.12 5.17
N ILE A 291 14.30 29.97 4.48
CA ILE A 291 15.36 29.53 3.57
C ILE A 291 16.61 29.24 4.39
N VAL A 292 17.25 28.11 4.12
CA VAL A 292 18.59 27.79 4.65
C VAL A 292 19.58 27.65 3.50
N ASP A 293 20.69 28.38 3.57
CA ASP A 293 21.78 28.33 2.59
C ASP A 293 22.68 27.11 2.83
N ALA A 294 22.10 25.91 2.72
CA ALA A 294 22.75 24.64 2.95
C ALA A 294 22.06 23.51 2.17
N THR A 295 22.74 22.37 2.02
CA THR A 295 22.19 21.16 1.37
C THR A 295 21.03 20.56 2.18
N LEU A 296 21.14 20.58 3.51
CA LEU A 296 20.14 20.16 4.47
C LEU A 296 20.07 21.20 5.61
N PRO A 297 18.94 21.31 6.34
CA PRO A 297 18.93 22.01 7.61
C PRO A 297 19.91 21.33 8.57
N MET A 298 20.74 22.11 9.25
CA MET A 298 21.76 21.62 10.18
C MET A 298 21.36 21.96 11.63
N HIS A 299 21.46 20.99 12.54
CA HIS A 299 21.18 21.17 13.97
C HIS A 299 19.77 21.73 14.25
N LYS A 300 18.79 21.34 13.43
CA LYS A 300 17.38 21.73 13.60
C LYS A 300 16.57 20.58 14.16
N ASP A 301 16.01 20.75 15.35
CA ASP A 301 15.21 19.72 16.01
C ASP A 301 13.73 19.76 15.61
N ASP A 302 13.32 20.69 14.75
CA ASP A 302 11.91 21.01 14.48
C ASP A 302 11.55 20.95 12.98
N VAL A 303 12.20 20.07 12.20
CA VAL A 303 11.95 19.95 10.76
C VAL A 303 10.53 19.39 10.52
N GLN A 304 9.59 20.28 10.21
CA GLN A 304 8.18 19.96 9.95
C GLN A 304 7.85 19.86 8.45
N GLY A 305 8.81 20.25 7.61
CA GLY A 305 8.79 20.03 6.17
C GLY A 305 10.15 20.37 5.57
N LEU A 306 10.48 19.78 4.43
CA LEU A 306 11.75 20.00 3.75
C LEU A 306 11.54 20.08 2.23
N VAL A 307 12.15 21.09 1.61
CA VAL A 307 12.31 21.21 0.16
C VAL A 307 13.80 21.31 -0.14
N ALA A 308 14.42 20.18 -0.46
CA ALA A 308 15.85 20.04 -0.73
C ALA A 308 16.12 19.71 -2.20
N GLY A 309 17.32 20.02 -2.71
CA GLY A 309 17.68 19.74 -4.10
C GLY A 309 19.15 19.38 -4.23
N THR A 310 19.47 18.10 -3.99
CA THR A 310 20.86 17.61 -3.98
C THR A 310 20.97 16.18 -4.48
N ALA A 311 22.11 15.88 -5.11
CA ALA A 311 22.46 14.53 -5.56
C ALA A 311 22.75 13.57 -4.40
N VAL A 312 23.53 14.02 -3.41
CA VAL A 312 23.98 13.21 -2.29
C VAL A 312 23.84 14.01 -1.01
N PHE A 313 23.32 13.38 0.03
CA PHE A 313 23.25 13.91 1.39
C PHE A 313 23.44 12.80 2.43
N ASP A 314 23.81 13.22 3.63
CA ASP A 314 23.91 12.39 4.84
C ASP A 314 22.98 13.00 5.90
N TRP A 315 21.83 12.36 6.12
CA TRP A 315 20.85 12.85 7.10
C TRP A 315 21.38 12.77 8.53
N PRO A 316 21.94 11.64 9.02
CA PRO A 316 22.56 11.59 10.34
C PRO A 316 23.58 12.72 10.62
N ALA A 317 24.43 13.06 9.64
CA ALA A 317 25.42 14.13 9.79
C ALA A 317 24.79 15.52 9.98
N SER A 318 23.56 15.74 9.50
CA SER A 318 22.85 17.02 9.70
C SER A 318 22.54 17.30 11.18
N ARG A 319 22.44 16.25 12.00
CA ARG A 319 21.93 16.30 13.38
C ARG A 319 20.58 17.00 13.50
N SER A 320 19.75 16.88 12.46
CA SER A 320 18.38 17.38 12.45
C SER A 320 17.36 16.28 12.76
N THR A 321 16.20 16.68 13.27
CA THR A 321 15.11 15.80 13.64
C THR A 321 13.86 16.10 12.81
N ILE A 322 13.37 15.09 12.08
CA ILE A 322 12.10 15.18 11.35
C ILE A 322 10.95 14.99 12.33
N GLN A 323 9.98 15.91 12.29
CA GLN A 323 8.81 15.87 13.15
C GLN A 323 7.69 15.00 12.56
N PRO A 324 6.80 14.44 13.40
CA PRO A 324 5.63 13.69 12.93
C PRO A 324 4.81 14.49 11.89
N GLY A 325 4.36 13.81 10.84
CA GLY A 325 3.60 14.44 9.77
C GLY A 325 4.41 15.24 8.75
N ALA A 326 5.74 15.35 8.88
CA ALA A 326 6.53 16.16 7.96
C ALA A 326 6.63 15.56 6.55
N PHE A 327 6.45 16.41 5.52
CA PHE A 327 6.72 16.07 4.13
C PHE A 327 8.13 16.51 3.75
N CYS A 328 8.97 15.57 3.32
CA CYS A 328 10.36 15.84 2.93
C CYS A 328 10.59 15.50 1.47
N ASP A 329 10.76 16.54 0.65
CA ASP A 329 10.99 16.43 -0.78
C ASP A 329 12.45 16.73 -1.14
N ASN A 330 13.06 15.89 -1.97
CA ASN A 330 14.37 16.14 -2.54
C ASN A 330 14.37 15.99 -4.06
N LEU A 331 14.45 17.12 -4.78
CA LEU A 331 14.57 17.10 -6.24
C LEU A 331 15.95 16.59 -6.61
N THR A 332 16.00 15.36 -7.12
CA THR A 332 17.20 14.74 -7.68
C THR A 332 16.82 13.70 -8.73
N SER A 333 17.73 13.42 -9.66
CA SER A 333 17.43 12.66 -10.87
C SER A 333 17.02 11.21 -10.64
N THR A 334 17.52 10.57 -9.59
CA THR A 334 17.33 9.12 -9.35
C THR A 334 17.00 8.83 -7.88
N GLY A 335 16.38 9.80 -7.19
CA GLY A 335 16.00 9.66 -5.78
C GLY A 335 15.00 8.54 -5.54
N GLY A 336 14.17 8.22 -6.54
CA GLY A 336 13.23 7.09 -6.55
C GLY A 336 13.77 5.81 -7.20
N LEU A 337 15.07 5.72 -7.50
CA LEU A 337 15.69 4.50 -8.03
C LEU A 337 16.04 3.56 -6.88
N LEU A 338 15.12 2.62 -6.59
CA LEU A 338 15.15 1.81 -5.36
C LEU A 338 15.76 0.40 -5.52
N HIS A 339 16.25 0.04 -6.71
CA HIS A 339 17.04 -1.18 -6.87
C HIS A 339 18.47 -0.98 -6.34
N ASP A 340 19.25 -2.05 -6.30
CA ASP A 340 20.55 -2.12 -5.58
C ASP A 340 21.63 -1.19 -6.15
N ALA A 341 21.42 -0.59 -7.32
CA ALA A 341 22.36 0.32 -7.94
C ALA A 341 21.82 1.75 -7.90
N GLY A 342 22.68 2.69 -7.49
CA GLY A 342 22.37 4.11 -7.45
C GLY A 342 23.57 4.90 -6.92
N ASN A 343 23.77 6.10 -7.46
CA ASN A 343 24.87 7.02 -7.08
C ASN A 343 24.38 8.25 -6.30
N GLN A 344 23.06 8.44 -6.21
CA GLN A 344 22.40 9.52 -5.48
C GLN A 344 21.70 8.98 -4.25
N THR A 345 21.60 9.76 -3.18
CA THR A 345 20.90 9.33 -1.94
C THR A 345 19.43 9.01 -2.24
N ALA A 346 18.95 7.85 -1.76
CA ALA A 346 17.57 7.42 -2.00
C ALA A 346 16.62 8.26 -1.14
N MET A 347 15.44 8.55 -1.68
CA MET A 347 14.41 9.29 -0.95
C MET A 347 13.94 8.57 0.34
N THR A 348 14.15 7.25 0.42
CA THR A 348 13.80 6.41 1.58
C THR A 348 14.60 6.76 2.84
N GLU A 349 15.73 7.45 2.73
CA GLU A 349 16.50 7.94 3.88
C GLU A 349 15.68 8.92 4.75
N PHE A 350 14.82 9.75 4.15
CA PHE A 350 13.92 10.60 4.92
C PHE A 350 12.78 9.81 5.58
N LEU A 351 12.31 8.71 4.96
CA LEU A 351 11.32 7.81 5.59
C LEU A 351 11.94 7.08 6.80
N GLN A 352 13.18 6.62 6.68
CA GLN A 352 13.93 6.02 7.80
C GLN A 352 14.15 7.04 8.93
N ALA A 353 14.30 8.32 8.59
CA ALA A 353 14.33 9.43 9.54
C ALA A 353 12.94 9.87 10.06
N GLY A 354 11.85 9.25 9.61
CA GLY A 354 10.51 9.43 10.14
C GLY A 354 9.62 10.46 9.44
N ALA A 355 9.94 10.82 8.18
CA ALA A 355 9.06 11.62 7.32
C ALA A 355 7.75 10.89 7.01
N ALA A 356 6.65 11.64 6.88
CA ALA A 356 5.33 11.12 6.54
C ALA A 356 5.20 10.72 5.07
N GLY A 357 6.00 11.35 4.21
CA GLY A 357 6.21 10.87 2.87
C GLY A 357 7.28 11.64 2.12
N VAL A 358 7.62 11.09 0.96
CA VAL A 358 8.76 11.48 0.13
C VAL A 358 8.40 11.33 -1.34
N SER A 359 9.13 12.03 -2.21
CA SER A 359 9.00 11.89 -3.65
C SER A 359 10.37 11.78 -4.33
N GLY A 360 10.41 11.14 -5.50
CA GLY A 360 11.65 10.97 -6.26
C GLY A 360 11.43 10.26 -7.58
N THR A 361 12.24 10.56 -8.58
CA THR A 361 12.09 9.99 -9.92
C THR A 361 12.72 8.60 -10.02
N VAL A 362 12.03 7.68 -10.69
CA VAL A 362 12.42 6.26 -10.80
C VAL A 362 13.43 5.98 -11.91
N VAL A 363 13.79 7.01 -12.65
CA VAL A 363 14.73 7.02 -13.77
C VAL A 363 15.14 8.48 -14.02
N GLU A 364 16.27 8.71 -14.71
CA GLU A 364 16.73 10.06 -15.05
C GLU A 364 15.62 10.85 -15.77
N PRO A 365 15.11 11.95 -15.18
CA PRO A 365 13.97 12.68 -15.70
C PRO A 365 14.38 13.82 -16.64
N LEU A 366 15.67 14.08 -16.78
CA LEU A 366 16.22 15.38 -17.23
C LEU A 366 15.87 16.48 -16.19
N ALA A 367 16.59 17.60 -16.18
CA ALA A 367 16.38 18.69 -15.21
C ALA A 367 15.11 19.54 -15.52
N LEU A 368 13.96 18.87 -15.65
CA LEU A 368 12.67 19.46 -16.01
C LEU A 368 11.81 19.69 -14.74
N PRO A 369 11.50 20.95 -14.36
CA PRO A 369 10.70 21.25 -13.17
C PRO A 369 9.33 20.56 -13.15
N GLN A 370 8.72 20.39 -14.33
CA GLN A 370 7.36 19.87 -14.49
C GLN A 370 7.17 18.47 -13.91
N LYS A 371 8.27 17.71 -13.76
CA LYS A 371 8.28 16.33 -13.30
C LYS A 371 8.39 16.18 -11.77
N PHE A 372 8.50 17.28 -11.05
CA PHE A 372 8.70 17.30 -9.61
C PHE A 372 7.61 18.13 -8.91
N PRO A 373 7.29 17.83 -7.64
CA PRO A 373 6.43 18.69 -6.85
C PRO A 373 7.01 20.10 -6.71
N LEU A 374 6.17 21.09 -6.93
CA LEU A 374 6.43 22.49 -6.66
C LEU A 374 6.51 22.75 -5.14
N ALA A 375 7.19 23.84 -4.76
CA ALA A 375 7.29 24.28 -3.36
C ALA A 375 5.91 24.50 -2.71
N GLN A 376 4.90 24.78 -3.53
CA GLN A 376 3.50 24.96 -3.14
C GLN A 376 2.88 23.72 -2.49
N ALA A 377 3.44 22.52 -2.70
CA ALA A 377 2.98 21.30 -2.02
C ALA A 377 2.95 21.46 -0.49
N GLN A 378 3.96 22.13 0.08
CA GLN A 378 4.01 22.43 1.52
C GLN A 378 2.86 23.33 1.96
N VAL A 379 2.44 24.29 1.12
CA VAL A 379 1.34 25.22 1.39
C VAL A 379 -0.01 24.50 1.30
N HIS A 380 -0.24 23.67 0.28
CA HIS A 380 -1.45 22.86 0.17
C HIS A 380 -1.63 21.95 1.39
N TYR A 381 -0.53 21.33 1.82
CA TYR A 381 -0.49 20.45 2.99
C TYR A 381 -0.79 21.21 4.29
N ALA A 382 -0.20 22.39 4.46
CA ALA A 382 -0.46 23.31 5.56
C ALA A 382 -1.90 23.86 5.59
N ARG A 383 -2.57 23.95 4.44
CA ARG A 383 -3.98 24.34 4.33
C ARG A 383 -4.94 23.20 4.67
N GLY A 384 -4.42 21.99 4.91
CA GLY A 384 -5.19 20.85 5.39
C GLY A 384 -5.48 19.78 4.35
N CYS A 385 -5.00 19.92 3.11
CA CYS A 385 -5.06 18.83 2.14
C CYS A 385 -4.30 17.60 2.68
N SER A 386 -4.71 16.41 2.25
CA SER A 386 -3.91 15.20 2.47
C SER A 386 -2.56 15.29 1.75
N LEU A 387 -1.60 14.46 2.15
CA LEU A 387 -0.29 14.44 1.52
C LEU A 387 -0.39 14.12 0.01
N ALA A 388 -1.22 13.15 -0.38
CA ALA A 388 -1.38 12.81 -1.78
C ALA A 388 -2.00 13.96 -2.59
N GLU A 389 -3.07 14.59 -2.11
CA GLU A 389 -3.67 15.77 -2.76
C GLU A 389 -2.64 16.90 -2.90
N SER A 390 -1.86 17.17 -1.85
CA SER A 390 -0.84 18.21 -1.83
C SER A 390 0.24 17.99 -2.89
N ILE A 391 0.66 16.74 -3.09
CA ILE A 391 1.67 16.39 -4.10
C ILE A 391 1.09 16.47 -5.51
N TYR A 392 -0.05 15.82 -5.76
CA TYR A 392 -0.61 15.73 -7.12
C TYR A 392 -1.19 17.04 -7.63
N GLN A 393 -1.64 17.97 -6.79
CA GLN A 393 -1.98 19.32 -7.26
C GLN A 393 -0.75 20.22 -7.48
N SER A 394 0.46 19.73 -7.15
CA SER A 394 1.72 20.48 -7.24
C SER A 394 2.71 19.91 -8.26
N VAL A 395 2.34 18.93 -9.10
CA VAL A 395 3.21 18.36 -10.14
C VAL A 395 2.52 18.35 -11.49
N GLN A 396 3.17 18.84 -12.54
CA GLN A 396 2.53 19.02 -13.85
C GLN A 396 2.56 17.76 -14.73
N GLY A 397 3.60 16.93 -14.60
CA GLY A 397 3.81 15.69 -15.36
C GLY A 397 4.38 14.57 -14.48
N PRO A 398 3.54 13.79 -13.77
CA PRO A 398 3.99 12.89 -12.72
C PRO A 398 4.59 11.56 -13.25
N PHE A 399 4.59 11.29 -14.55
CA PHE A 399 4.92 9.98 -15.15
C PHE A 399 6.06 9.21 -14.46
N GLN A 400 7.18 9.88 -14.16
CA GLN A 400 8.39 9.26 -13.58
C GLN A 400 8.49 9.43 -12.06
N LEU A 401 7.58 10.17 -11.43
CA LEU A 401 7.61 10.51 -10.01
C LEU A 401 7.05 9.36 -9.17
N LEU A 402 7.88 8.74 -8.34
CA LEU A 402 7.42 7.83 -7.29
C LEU A 402 7.14 8.63 -6.03
N VAL A 403 6.07 8.25 -5.33
CA VAL A 403 5.69 8.85 -4.06
C VAL A 403 5.45 7.73 -3.05
N ILE A 404 6.15 7.81 -1.92
CA ILE A 404 6.07 6.79 -0.85
C ILE A 404 5.73 7.47 0.48
N GLY A 405 4.85 6.86 1.27
CA GLY A 405 4.47 7.33 2.60
C GLY A 405 2.99 7.14 2.86
N ASP A 406 2.44 7.98 3.74
CA ASP A 406 1.02 7.94 4.10
C ASP A 406 0.18 8.89 3.23
N PRO A 407 -0.62 8.40 2.27
CA PRO A 407 -1.41 9.26 1.40
C PRO A 407 -2.43 10.13 2.13
N LEU A 408 -2.92 9.67 3.29
CA LEU A 408 -3.96 10.34 4.09
C LEU A 408 -3.38 11.21 5.21
N CYS A 409 -2.06 11.37 5.32
CA CYS A 409 -1.52 12.27 6.35
C CYS A 409 -2.02 13.68 6.10
N GLN A 410 -2.48 14.35 7.16
CA GLN A 410 -3.09 15.68 7.10
C GLN A 410 -2.91 16.46 8.43
N PRO A 411 -1.67 16.84 8.80
CA PRO A 411 -1.35 17.37 10.13
C PRO A 411 -2.08 18.67 10.48
N TRP A 412 -2.45 19.46 9.46
CA TRP A 412 -3.12 20.75 9.62
C TRP A 412 -4.60 20.76 9.22
N ALA A 413 -5.19 19.60 8.91
CA ALA A 413 -6.61 19.52 8.58
C ALA A 413 -7.51 20.03 9.72
N ARG A 414 -8.66 20.60 9.35
CA ARG A 414 -9.68 21.14 10.27
C ARG A 414 -11.05 20.54 9.96
N GLY A 415 -11.12 19.22 10.05
CA GLY A 415 -12.35 18.46 9.82
C GLY A 415 -13.46 18.79 10.83
N PRO A 416 -14.74 18.73 10.42
CA PRO A 416 -15.87 18.78 11.35
C PRO A 416 -15.78 17.72 12.46
N ILE A 417 -16.28 18.02 13.66
CA ILE A 417 -16.43 17.03 14.75
C ILE A 417 -17.88 16.53 14.72
N VAL A 418 -18.05 15.24 14.41
CA VAL A 418 -19.38 14.64 14.16
C VAL A 418 -19.98 14.08 15.45
N THR A 419 -21.24 14.45 15.71
CA THR A 419 -22.08 13.83 16.73
C THR A 419 -23.22 13.09 16.05
N VAL A 420 -23.52 11.88 16.51
CA VAL A 420 -24.56 11.01 15.95
C VAL A 420 -25.53 10.64 17.05
N THR A 421 -26.83 10.70 16.76
CA THR A 421 -27.92 10.26 17.63
C THR A 421 -28.92 9.39 16.86
N GLY A 422 -29.74 8.64 17.58
CA GLY A 422 -30.68 7.66 17.00
C GLY A 422 -30.06 6.28 16.79
N VAL A 423 -28.76 6.13 17.03
CA VAL A 423 -28.07 4.83 17.05
C VAL A 423 -26.92 4.83 18.07
N GLU A 424 -26.80 3.74 18.84
CA GLU A 424 -25.77 3.55 19.86
C GLU A 424 -24.84 2.38 19.55
N PRO A 425 -23.58 2.37 20.06
CA PRO A 425 -22.69 1.23 19.92
C PRO A 425 -23.31 -0.06 20.47
N ALA A 426 -23.14 -1.16 19.72
CA ALA A 426 -23.71 -2.49 19.98
C ALA A 426 -25.24 -2.56 20.03
N GLN A 427 -25.96 -1.51 19.63
CA GLN A 427 -27.42 -1.54 19.53
C GLN A 427 -27.86 -2.58 18.49
N THR A 428 -28.93 -3.33 18.81
CA THR A 428 -29.59 -4.20 17.85
C THR A 428 -30.65 -3.43 17.08
N LEU A 429 -30.55 -3.46 15.75
CA LEU A 429 -31.39 -2.75 14.80
C LEU A 429 -32.22 -3.72 13.96
N SER A 430 -33.42 -3.30 13.58
CA SER A 430 -34.29 -4.03 12.64
C SER A 430 -35.20 -3.05 11.90
N GLY A 431 -35.65 -3.41 10.70
CA GLY A 431 -36.49 -2.55 9.86
C GLY A 431 -35.80 -1.24 9.44
N LYS A 432 -36.55 -0.14 9.46
CA LYS A 432 -36.06 1.20 9.10
C LYS A 432 -35.63 1.98 10.33
N VAL A 433 -34.46 2.61 10.26
CA VAL A 433 -33.85 3.38 11.35
C VAL A 433 -33.46 4.76 10.84
N ALA A 434 -33.95 5.80 11.51
CA ALA A 434 -33.55 7.18 11.23
C ALA A 434 -32.37 7.57 12.12
N ILE A 435 -31.27 7.98 11.50
CA ILE A 435 -30.04 8.42 12.17
C ILE A 435 -29.92 9.93 12.00
N THR A 436 -29.72 10.65 13.11
CA THR A 436 -29.52 12.10 13.05
C THR A 436 -28.05 12.41 13.30
N ALA A 437 -27.50 13.32 12.50
CA ALA A 437 -26.12 13.75 12.61
C ALA A 437 -26.02 15.27 12.71
N THR A 438 -25.13 15.73 13.57
CA THR A 438 -24.72 17.13 13.64
C THR A 438 -23.19 17.18 13.61
N ALA A 439 -22.64 18.33 13.24
CA ALA A 439 -21.19 18.54 13.32
C ALA A 439 -20.87 19.96 13.74
N THR A 440 -19.77 20.11 14.48
CA THR A 440 -19.17 21.42 14.77
C THR A 440 -17.93 21.61 13.92
N THR A 441 -17.79 22.76 13.28
CA THR A 441 -16.64 23.11 12.43
C THR A 441 -15.83 24.22 13.07
N ALA A 442 -14.56 24.35 12.68
CA ALA A 442 -13.67 25.37 13.23
C ALA A 442 -14.05 26.81 12.84
N ASP A 443 -14.77 26.98 11.73
CA ASP A 443 -15.25 28.26 11.21
C ASP A 443 -16.72 28.55 11.58
N GLY A 444 -17.37 27.63 12.30
CA GLY A 444 -18.78 27.72 12.70
C GLY A 444 -19.79 27.55 11.56
N GLN A 445 -19.35 27.28 10.33
CA GLN A 445 -20.24 27.01 9.21
C GLN A 445 -20.84 25.60 9.30
N PRO A 446 -22.12 25.39 8.95
CA PRO A 446 -22.67 24.05 8.90
C PRO A 446 -21.94 23.21 7.83
N PRO A 447 -21.77 21.90 8.05
CA PRO A 447 -21.24 21.02 7.01
C PRO A 447 -22.15 21.07 5.76
N ALA A 448 -21.54 20.96 4.59
CA ALA A 448 -22.24 20.94 3.30
C ALA A 448 -23.20 19.75 3.19
N SER A 449 -22.81 18.58 3.71
CA SER A 449 -23.64 17.38 3.72
C SER A 449 -23.15 16.34 4.72
N PHE A 450 -23.97 15.32 4.95
CA PHE A 450 -23.61 14.10 5.66
C PHE A 450 -23.78 12.87 4.76
N LEU A 451 -22.87 11.91 4.92
CA LEU A 451 -22.95 10.58 4.33
C LEU A 451 -23.16 9.54 5.43
N LEU A 452 -24.02 8.56 5.18
CA LEU A 452 -24.09 7.32 5.95
C LEU A 452 -23.45 6.20 5.13
N LEU A 453 -22.42 5.59 5.69
CA LEU A 453 -21.74 4.44 5.12
C LEU A 453 -22.06 3.20 5.97
N THR A 454 -22.37 2.06 5.34
CA THR A 454 -22.53 0.75 5.97
C THR A 454 -21.46 -0.19 5.44
N ASP A 455 -20.62 -0.70 6.33
CA ASP A 455 -19.45 -1.53 6.01
C ASP A 455 -18.56 -0.92 4.91
N GLY A 456 -18.40 0.40 4.97
CA GLY A 456 -17.63 1.18 4.00
C GLY A 456 -18.33 1.54 2.69
N ARG A 457 -19.60 1.18 2.50
CA ARG A 457 -20.38 1.56 1.31
C ARG A 457 -21.43 2.62 1.62
N GLN A 458 -21.58 3.61 0.77
CA GLN A 458 -22.58 4.65 0.93
C GLN A 458 -23.99 4.07 0.84
N ALA A 459 -24.71 4.21 1.94
CA ALA A 459 -26.09 3.76 2.09
C ALA A 459 -27.08 4.93 1.93
N ALA A 460 -26.73 6.11 2.44
CA ALA A 460 -27.54 7.32 2.33
C ALA A 460 -26.68 8.60 2.35
N SER A 461 -27.30 9.72 1.99
CA SER A 461 -26.75 11.06 2.16
C SER A 461 -27.86 12.03 2.56
N ALA A 462 -27.53 13.05 3.33
CA ALA A 462 -28.49 14.06 3.78
C ALA A 462 -27.84 15.45 3.85
N ALA A 463 -28.64 16.49 3.63
CA ALA A 463 -28.26 17.85 3.98
C ALA A 463 -28.23 18.02 5.51
N ALA A 464 -27.54 19.05 6.00
CA ALA A 464 -27.51 19.35 7.42
C ALA A 464 -28.93 19.56 7.98
N GLY A 465 -29.25 18.88 9.10
CA GLY A 465 -30.55 18.94 9.76
C GLY A 465 -31.58 17.91 9.29
N SER A 466 -31.32 17.16 8.21
CA SER A 466 -32.16 16.06 7.75
C SER A 466 -31.65 14.70 8.27
N PRO A 467 -32.53 13.74 8.58
CA PRO A 467 -32.12 12.41 9.00
C PRO A 467 -31.50 11.61 7.85
N LEU A 468 -30.58 10.71 8.20
CA LEU A 468 -30.03 9.67 7.35
C LEU A 468 -30.84 8.39 7.58
N GLU A 469 -31.57 7.94 6.56
CA GLU A 469 -32.42 6.76 6.64
C GLU A 469 -31.63 5.48 6.33
N LEU A 470 -31.71 4.49 7.22
CA LEU A 470 -31.14 3.16 7.04
C LEU A 470 -32.24 2.11 6.97
N ASP A 471 -32.29 1.35 5.88
CA ASP A 471 -33.13 0.15 5.76
C ASP A 471 -32.32 -1.11 6.03
N THR A 472 -32.42 -1.61 7.27
CA THR A 472 -31.64 -2.78 7.71
C THR A 472 -32.12 -4.09 7.07
N THR A 473 -33.32 -4.13 6.48
CA THR A 473 -33.83 -5.35 5.81
C THR A 473 -33.01 -5.75 4.58
N ARG A 474 -32.18 -4.83 4.09
CA ARG A 474 -31.21 -5.04 3.00
C ARG A 474 -29.86 -5.54 3.48
N LEU A 475 -29.66 -5.61 4.79
CA LEU A 475 -28.44 -6.09 5.43
C LEU A 475 -28.62 -7.54 5.89
N VAL A 476 -27.50 -8.23 6.04
CA VAL A 476 -27.47 -9.58 6.61
C VAL A 476 -27.60 -9.46 8.13
N ASP A 477 -28.12 -10.46 8.83
CA ASP A 477 -28.13 -10.41 10.29
C ASP A 477 -26.70 -10.44 10.85
N GLY A 478 -26.46 -9.82 12.00
CA GLY A 478 -25.17 -9.82 12.68
C GLY A 478 -24.47 -8.46 12.70
N PHE A 479 -23.15 -8.46 12.81
CA PHE A 479 -22.38 -7.22 13.03
C PHE A 479 -22.26 -6.38 11.76
N HIS A 480 -22.50 -5.07 11.89
CA HIS A 480 -22.27 -4.06 10.85
C HIS A 480 -21.60 -2.82 11.44
N GLU A 481 -20.76 -2.16 10.64
CA GLU A 481 -20.20 -0.86 10.99
C GLU A 481 -20.92 0.25 10.23
N LEU A 482 -21.54 1.17 10.95
CA LEU A 482 -22.12 2.40 10.42
C LEU A 482 -21.11 3.52 10.58
N THR A 483 -20.75 4.22 9.51
CA THR A 483 -19.93 5.43 9.59
C THR A 483 -20.71 6.63 9.07
N VAL A 484 -20.90 7.63 9.92
CA VAL A 484 -21.41 8.95 9.49
C VAL A 484 -20.22 9.85 9.17
N VAL A 485 -20.19 10.41 7.98
CA VAL A 485 -19.16 11.37 7.52
C VAL A 485 -19.81 12.72 7.32
N ALA A 486 -19.27 13.78 7.93
CA ALA A 486 -19.66 15.16 7.69
C ALA A 486 -18.67 15.81 6.74
N ILE A 487 -19.19 16.49 5.71
CA ILE A 487 -18.38 17.14 4.68
C ILE A 487 -18.35 18.63 4.94
N GLY A 488 -17.17 19.21 5.08
CA GLY A 488 -16.98 20.65 5.23
C GLY A 488 -17.45 21.43 3.98
N SER A 489 -17.85 22.68 4.20
CA SER A 489 -18.17 23.63 3.11
C SER A 489 -16.92 24.36 2.56
N ASP A 490 -15.74 24.02 3.06
CA ASP A 490 -14.47 24.58 2.62
C ASP A 490 -14.03 23.99 1.27
N LYS A 491 -13.10 24.67 0.59
CA LYS A 491 -12.69 24.30 -0.78
C LYS A 491 -12.00 22.94 -0.88
N ILE A 492 -11.51 22.42 0.23
CA ILE A 492 -10.85 21.11 0.33
C ILE A 492 -11.79 20.03 0.89
N GLU A 493 -13.07 20.38 1.15
CA GLU A 493 -14.11 19.49 1.63
C GLU A 493 -13.67 18.66 2.84
N SER A 494 -13.09 19.34 3.84
CA SER A 494 -12.52 18.72 5.04
C SER A 494 -13.54 17.77 5.68
N GLN A 495 -13.12 16.54 5.97
CA GLN A 495 -14.01 15.52 6.50
C GLN A 495 -13.92 15.36 8.01
N GLY A 496 -15.09 15.14 8.62
CA GLY A 496 -15.27 14.61 9.97
C GLY A 496 -15.96 13.26 9.92
N ARG A 497 -15.70 12.35 10.85
CA ARG A 497 -16.38 11.04 10.85
C ARG A 497 -16.63 10.45 12.23
N ARG A 498 -17.67 9.64 12.33
CA ARG A 498 -18.01 8.82 13.50
C ARG A 498 -18.42 7.42 13.06
N ALA A 499 -17.63 6.42 13.42
CA ALA A 499 -17.94 5.00 13.24
C ALA A 499 -18.65 4.44 14.48
N ILE A 500 -19.66 3.59 14.25
CA ILE A 500 -20.53 2.99 15.26
C ILE A 500 -20.77 1.54 14.85
N GLY A 501 -20.30 0.58 15.65
CA GLY A 501 -20.62 -0.83 15.47
C GLY A 501 -22.02 -1.13 15.99
N VAL A 502 -22.83 -1.84 15.19
CA VAL A 502 -24.21 -2.22 15.53
C VAL A 502 -24.45 -3.69 15.19
N ARG A 503 -25.54 -4.24 15.70
CA ARG A 503 -26.05 -5.55 15.31
C ARG A 503 -27.34 -5.40 14.51
N VAL A 504 -27.46 -6.07 13.39
CA VAL A 504 -28.72 -6.21 12.65
C VAL A 504 -29.37 -7.53 13.03
N ASP A 505 -30.67 -7.53 13.31
CA ASP A 505 -31.44 -8.74 13.58
C ASP A 505 -32.84 -8.63 12.97
N ASN A 506 -32.96 -9.03 11.69
CA ASN A 506 -34.23 -9.09 10.98
C ASN A 506 -34.80 -10.52 10.92
N HIS A 507 -33.96 -11.55 11.09
CA HIS A 507 -34.33 -12.95 10.90
C HIS A 507 -33.87 -13.89 12.02
N GLN A 508 -33.40 -13.38 13.17
CA GLN A 508 -32.93 -14.18 14.31
C GLN A 508 -31.76 -15.12 13.97
N ARG A 509 -30.94 -14.73 12.97
CA ARG A 509 -29.78 -15.51 12.54
C ARG A 509 -28.52 -14.97 13.19
N GLN A 510 -27.62 -15.88 13.57
CA GLN A 510 -26.35 -15.50 14.18
C GLN A 510 -25.25 -16.47 13.77
N VAL A 511 -24.03 -15.98 13.86
CA VAL A 511 -22.80 -16.77 13.76
C VAL A 511 -21.77 -16.22 14.74
N THR A 512 -21.07 -17.13 15.42
CA THR A 512 -20.00 -16.79 16.36
C THR A 512 -18.68 -17.33 15.85
N LEU A 513 -17.63 -16.53 16.04
CA LEU A 513 -16.24 -16.87 15.77
C LEU A 513 -15.42 -16.53 17.02
N THR A 514 -14.76 -17.53 17.60
CA THR A 514 -13.92 -17.37 18.79
C THR A 514 -12.60 -18.12 18.64
N THR A 515 -11.62 -17.75 19.46
CA THR A 515 -10.35 -18.47 19.62
C THR A 515 -9.95 -18.40 21.09
N ALA A 516 -9.30 -19.44 21.60
CA ALA A 516 -8.63 -19.39 22.91
C ALA A 516 -7.27 -18.66 22.83
N GLU A 517 -6.76 -18.42 21.61
CA GLU A 517 -5.45 -17.84 21.33
C GLU A 517 -5.61 -16.52 20.57
N PRO A 518 -6.02 -15.42 21.23
CA PRO A 518 -6.13 -14.10 20.58
C PRO A 518 -4.76 -13.49 20.24
N LYS A 519 -3.67 -14.11 20.72
CA LYS A 519 -2.29 -13.81 20.36
C LYS A 519 -1.59 -15.08 19.94
N SER A 520 -0.82 -15.03 18.87
CA SER A 520 -0.10 -16.21 18.37
C SER A 520 1.18 -15.81 17.65
N ALA A 521 2.26 -16.54 17.90
CA ALA A 521 3.51 -16.35 17.17
C ALA A 521 3.33 -16.71 15.69
N TYR A 522 3.92 -15.93 14.79
CA TYR A 522 3.89 -16.18 13.35
C TYR A 522 4.41 -17.58 12.97
N GLY A 523 3.76 -18.22 12.01
CA GLY A 523 4.06 -19.57 11.56
C GLY A 523 3.31 -20.69 12.29
N ARG A 524 2.43 -20.35 13.24
CA ARG A 524 1.62 -21.29 14.03
C ARG A 524 0.22 -21.48 13.42
N THR A 525 -0.44 -22.54 13.85
CA THR A 525 -1.82 -22.83 13.49
C THR A 525 -2.75 -22.27 14.56
N LEU A 526 -3.68 -21.41 14.16
CA LEU A 526 -4.75 -20.89 14.99
C LEU A 526 -5.93 -21.86 14.98
N LYS A 527 -6.48 -22.14 16.17
CA LYS A 527 -7.70 -22.94 16.33
C LYS A 527 -8.90 -22.01 16.50
N LEU A 528 -9.79 -22.01 15.51
CA LEU A 528 -11.00 -21.18 15.51
C LEU A 528 -12.23 -22.04 15.83
N GLU A 529 -13.07 -21.57 16.73
CA GLU A 529 -14.36 -22.19 17.05
C GLU A 529 -15.51 -21.43 16.41
N LEU A 530 -16.40 -22.18 15.76
CA LEU A 530 -17.43 -21.65 14.88
C LEU A 530 -18.78 -22.28 15.20
N LYS A 531 -19.82 -21.45 15.25
CA LYS A 531 -21.20 -21.89 15.43
C LYS A 531 -22.15 -20.91 14.76
N ALA A 532 -23.05 -21.42 13.93
CA ALA A 532 -24.11 -20.67 13.28
C ALA A 532 -25.49 -21.19 13.68
N SER A 533 -26.51 -20.35 13.51
CA SER A 533 -27.93 -20.75 13.63
C SER A 533 -28.33 -21.79 12.58
N GLU A 534 -29.52 -22.38 12.76
CA GLU A 534 -30.15 -23.28 11.80
C GLU A 534 -30.26 -22.66 10.39
N GLY A 535 -30.15 -23.50 9.37
CA GLY A 535 -30.15 -23.10 7.95
C GLY A 535 -28.75 -22.87 7.37
N ALA A 536 -27.73 -22.64 8.20
CA ALA A 536 -26.34 -22.58 7.75
C ALA A 536 -25.83 -23.98 7.38
N THR A 537 -25.23 -24.13 6.21
CA THR A 537 -24.56 -25.37 5.79
C THR A 537 -23.05 -25.21 5.74
N GLN A 538 -22.56 -23.97 5.70
CA GLN A 538 -21.15 -23.63 5.66
C GLN A 538 -20.88 -22.34 6.44
N ILE A 539 -19.65 -22.18 6.92
CA ILE A 539 -19.15 -20.94 7.51
C ILE A 539 -17.85 -20.55 6.82
N GLY A 540 -17.81 -19.36 6.22
CA GLY A 540 -16.60 -18.78 5.65
C GLY A 540 -15.91 -17.85 6.64
N ILE A 541 -14.58 -17.90 6.74
CA ILE A 541 -13.77 -16.99 7.54
C ILE A 541 -13.11 -15.99 6.61
N PHE A 542 -13.37 -14.72 6.87
CA PHE A 542 -12.92 -13.61 6.06
C PHE A 542 -11.88 -12.79 6.82
N GLN A 543 -10.84 -12.39 6.11
CA GLN A 543 -10.03 -11.23 6.47
C GLN A 543 -10.31 -10.16 5.42
N ALA A 544 -10.97 -9.09 5.84
CA ALA A 544 -11.52 -8.10 4.94
C ALA A 544 -12.36 -8.76 3.82
N SER A 545 -11.99 -8.58 2.54
CA SER A 545 -12.75 -9.14 1.41
C SER A 545 -12.34 -10.56 0.97
N ARG A 546 -11.27 -11.14 1.53
CA ARG A 546 -10.80 -12.48 1.13
C ARG A 546 -11.23 -13.55 2.11
N VAL A 547 -11.50 -14.75 1.59
CA VAL A 547 -11.71 -15.94 2.40
C VAL A 547 -10.37 -16.55 2.78
N VAL A 548 -10.11 -16.71 4.08
CA VAL A 548 -8.91 -17.36 4.62
C VAL A 548 -9.17 -18.77 5.14
N GLY A 549 -10.44 -19.14 5.29
CA GLY A 549 -10.84 -20.47 5.75
C GLY A 549 -12.32 -20.77 5.49
N ARG A 550 -12.67 -22.05 5.42
CA ARG A 550 -14.06 -22.51 5.26
C ARG A 550 -14.32 -23.76 6.09
N LEU A 551 -15.47 -23.78 6.76
CA LEU A 551 -16.02 -24.94 7.46
C LEU A 551 -17.27 -25.40 6.73
N SER A 552 -17.30 -26.64 6.25
CA SER A 552 -18.47 -27.26 5.59
C SER A 552 -19.46 -27.86 6.59
N ALA A 553 -19.79 -27.10 7.63
CA ALA A 553 -20.77 -27.45 8.65
C ALA A 553 -21.31 -26.18 9.33
N ALA A 554 -22.47 -26.28 9.98
CA ALA A 554 -23.05 -25.20 10.77
C ALA A 554 -22.27 -24.89 12.07
N GLN A 555 -21.41 -25.82 12.52
CA GLN A 555 -20.59 -25.65 13.71
C GLN A 555 -19.38 -26.56 13.66
N GLY A 556 -18.31 -26.19 14.37
CA GLY A 556 -17.09 -26.99 14.47
C GLY A 556 -15.86 -26.15 14.76
N THR A 557 -14.71 -26.79 14.59
CA THR A 557 -13.40 -26.15 14.72
C THR A 557 -12.73 -26.08 13.35
N LEU A 558 -12.04 -24.96 13.09
CA LEU A 558 -11.19 -24.78 11.93
C LEU A 558 -9.74 -24.49 12.37
N GLU A 559 -8.78 -25.17 11.76
CA GLU A 559 -7.35 -24.85 11.89
C GLU A 559 -6.92 -23.90 10.76
N LEU A 560 -6.30 -22.79 11.11
CA LEU A 560 -5.85 -21.75 10.17
C LEU A 560 -4.35 -21.49 10.32
N ASP A 561 -3.59 -21.61 9.22
CA ASP A 561 -2.18 -21.20 9.19
C ASP A 561 -2.08 -19.66 9.30
N ASN A 562 -1.52 -19.15 10.40
CA ASN A 562 -1.51 -17.72 10.66
C ASN A 562 -0.53 -16.94 9.76
N ARG A 563 0.32 -17.62 8.97
CA ARG A 563 1.14 -16.94 7.95
C ARG A 563 0.29 -16.24 6.92
N LEU A 564 -0.93 -16.73 6.68
CA LEU A 564 -1.88 -16.11 5.78
C LEU A 564 -2.27 -14.69 6.22
N LEU A 565 -2.20 -14.38 7.52
CA LEU A 565 -2.72 -13.13 8.07
C LEU A 565 -1.73 -11.97 8.04
N GLY A 566 -0.42 -12.24 7.95
CA GLY A 566 0.63 -11.27 8.21
C GLY A 566 0.95 -11.11 9.70
N LEU A 567 2.00 -10.37 10.04
CA LEU A 567 2.28 -9.97 11.41
C LEU A 567 1.35 -8.81 11.84
N GLY A 568 1.29 -8.58 13.15
CA GLY A 568 0.53 -7.50 13.76
C GLY A 568 -0.97 -7.79 13.85
N PRO A 569 -1.80 -6.73 13.85
CA PRO A 569 -3.24 -6.87 14.09
C PRO A 569 -3.95 -7.47 12.88
N ALA A 570 -4.68 -8.56 13.08
CA ALA A 570 -5.55 -9.17 12.07
C ALA A 570 -6.99 -9.19 12.57
N ARG A 571 -7.92 -8.76 11.70
CA ARG A 571 -9.37 -8.77 11.95
C ARG A 571 -10.03 -9.86 11.11
N LEU A 572 -10.62 -10.85 11.77
CA LEU A 572 -11.36 -11.93 11.13
C LEU A 572 -12.88 -11.80 11.39
N GLN A 573 -13.69 -12.20 10.42
CA GLN A 573 -15.14 -12.34 10.58
C GLN A 573 -15.62 -13.67 10.00
N ALA A 574 -16.57 -14.30 10.67
CA ALA A 574 -17.27 -15.45 10.14
C ALA A 574 -18.55 -15.00 9.42
N VAL A 575 -18.84 -15.64 8.30
CA VAL A 575 -20.07 -15.48 7.55
C VAL A 575 -20.73 -16.85 7.43
N ALA A 576 -21.92 -17.00 8.02
CA ALA A 576 -22.73 -18.19 7.84
C ALA A 576 -23.41 -18.16 6.47
N LEU A 577 -23.41 -19.30 5.77
CA LEU A 577 -23.87 -19.45 4.41
C LEU A 577 -24.89 -20.59 4.31
N ASP A 578 -25.95 -20.41 3.52
CA ASP A 578 -26.89 -21.48 3.18
C ASP A 578 -26.31 -22.46 2.14
N ALA A 579 -27.11 -23.43 1.71
CA ALA A 579 -26.72 -24.43 0.72
C ALA A 579 -26.39 -23.84 -0.67
N GLN A 580 -26.85 -22.62 -0.96
CA GLN A 580 -26.61 -21.88 -2.19
C GLN A 580 -25.49 -20.84 -2.04
N SER A 581 -24.74 -20.87 -0.92
CA SER A 581 -23.69 -19.90 -0.59
C SER A 581 -24.18 -18.46 -0.42
N LYS A 582 -25.45 -18.25 -0.09
CA LYS A 582 -25.99 -16.94 0.26
C LYS A 582 -25.69 -16.63 1.73
N PRO A 583 -25.24 -15.40 2.06
CA PRO A 583 -24.98 -15.01 3.44
C PRO A 583 -26.27 -14.96 4.28
N LEU A 584 -26.20 -15.58 5.46
CA LEU A 584 -27.28 -15.68 6.43
C LEU A 584 -27.04 -14.81 7.67
N ALA A 585 -25.80 -14.82 8.18
CA ALA A 585 -25.38 -14.03 9.34
C ALA A 585 -23.89 -13.70 9.27
N ILE A 586 -23.47 -12.60 9.91
CA ILE A 586 -22.06 -12.17 10.03
C ILE A 586 -21.69 -12.04 11.51
N SER A 587 -20.52 -12.54 11.90
CA SER A 587 -20.08 -12.48 13.29
C SER A 587 -19.56 -11.10 13.68
N GLU A 588 -19.54 -10.85 14.98
CA GLU A 588 -18.61 -9.86 15.55
C GLU A 588 -17.18 -10.10 15.02
N PRO A 589 -16.41 -9.03 14.79
CA PRO A 589 -15.04 -9.16 14.36
C PRO A 589 -14.16 -9.74 15.48
N LEU A 590 -13.47 -10.84 15.18
CA LEU A 590 -12.44 -11.41 16.02
C LEU A 590 -11.10 -10.71 15.74
N GLN A 591 -10.56 -10.04 16.74
CA GLN A 591 -9.22 -9.45 16.69
C GLN A 591 -8.18 -10.49 17.11
N ILE A 592 -7.10 -10.61 16.34
CA ILE A 592 -5.98 -11.50 16.61
C ILE A 592 -4.69 -10.70 16.44
N GLU A 593 -3.75 -10.84 17.37
CA GLU A 593 -2.41 -10.29 17.25
C GLU A 593 -1.43 -11.38 16.83
N ILE A 594 -0.78 -11.21 15.68
CA ILE A 594 0.25 -12.13 15.20
C ILE A 594 1.63 -11.56 15.53
N GLU A 595 2.26 -12.14 16.55
CA GLU A 595 3.54 -11.66 17.07
C GLU A 595 4.71 -12.21 16.24
N PRO A 596 5.80 -11.43 16.08
CA PRO A 596 7.04 -11.97 15.53
C PRO A 596 7.46 -13.25 16.25
N PRO A 597 8.01 -14.25 15.54
CA PRO A 597 8.58 -15.41 16.23
C PRO A 597 9.77 -14.95 17.08
N ALA A 598 10.11 -15.73 18.11
CA ALA A 598 11.30 -15.44 18.92
C ALA A 598 12.54 -15.27 18.02
N ALA A 599 13.29 -14.19 18.27
CA ALA A 599 14.50 -13.87 17.54
C ALA A 599 15.55 -14.98 17.71
N LEU A 600 16.18 -15.39 16.60
CA LEU A 600 17.30 -16.32 16.67
C LEU A 600 18.49 -15.63 17.37
N PRO A 601 19.16 -16.31 18.33
CA PRO A 601 20.38 -15.78 18.93
C PRO A 601 21.53 -15.80 17.90
N PRO A 602 22.49 -14.87 18.00
CA PRO A 602 23.62 -14.83 17.09
C PRO A 602 24.54 -16.04 17.28
N THR A 603 25.21 -16.44 16.20
CA THR A 603 26.22 -17.50 16.19
C THR A 603 27.62 -16.93 15.96
N ALA A 604 28.59 -17.38 16.74
CA ALA A 604 29.98 -16.99 16.54
C ALA A 604 30.55 -17.60 15.24
N PRO A 605 31.35 -16.85 14.46
CA PRO A 605 32.12 -17.41 13.36
C PRO A 605 33.03 -18.57 13.82
N PRO A 606 33.38 -19.52 12.93
CA PRO A 606 34.25 -20.64 13.28
C PRO A 606 35.60 -20.17 13.83
N GLN A 607 36.00 -20.72 14.99
CA GLN A 607 37.26 -20.36 15.64
C GLN A 607 38.45 -20.68 14.72
N GLY A 608 39.42 -19.76 14.65
CA GLY A 608 40.63 -19.91 13.85
C GLY A 608 40.45 -19.66 12.35
N LYS A 609 39.25 -19.33 11.87
CA LYS A 609 38.99 -18.96 10.47
C LYS A 609 38.95 -17.44 10.30
N SER A 610 39.39 -16.97 9.13
CA SER A 610 39.19 -15.58 8.68
C SER A 610 37.88 -15.45 7.93
N LEU A 611 37.26 -14.26 8.01
CA LEU A 611 36.04 -13.92 7.26
C LEU A 611 36.38 -13.12 6.00
N TYR A 612 36.13 -13.70 4.83
CA TYR A 612 36.38 -13.09 3.54
C TYR A 612 35.08 -12.55 2.91
N PRO A 613 35.12 -11.43 2.14
CA PRO A 613 33.95 -10.89 1.46
C PRO A 613 33.24 -11.91 0.54
N GLY A 614 31.91 -11.98 0.63
CA GLY A 614 31.05 -12.85 -0.17
C GLY A 614 30.62 -14.13 0.54
N LEU A 615 29.84 -14.95 -0.17
CA LEU A 615 29.44 -16.29 0.27
C LEU A 615 30.39 -17.34 -0.29
N GLU A 616 30.32 -18.56 0.24
CA GLU A 616 30.98 -19.71 -0.36
C GLU A 616 29.96 -20.69 -0.92
N LEU A 617 30.08 -21.00 -2.19
CA LEU A 617 29.32 -22.03 -2.90
C LEU A 617 30.10 -23.35 -2.88
N THR A 618 29.47 -24.41 -2.38
CA THR A 618 29.95 -25.79 -2.51
C THR A 618 29.16 -26.49 -3.60
N LEU A 619 29.86 -26.97 -4.62
CA LEU A 619 29.29 -27.73 -5.74
C LEU A 619 29.09 -29.21 -5.37
N ALA A 620 28.31 -29.94 -6.15
CA ALA A 620 28.14 -31.40 -5.99
C ALA A 620 29.47 -32.18 -6.02
N SER A 621 30.49 -31.65 -6.71
CA SER A 621 31.85 -32.22 -6.73
C SER A 621 32.67 -32.00 -5.45
N GLY A 622 32.14 -31.24 -4.48
CA GLY A 622 32.86 -30.80 -3.28
C GLY A 622 33.75 -29.57 -3.50
N ARG A 623 33.88 -29.07 -4.74
CA ARG A 623 34.62 -27.84 -5.03
C ARG A 623 33.94 -26.64 -4.35
N ARG A 624 34.74 -25.85 -3.62
CA ARG A 624 34.32 -24.60 -2.97
C ARG A 624 34.67 -23.42 -3.86
N VAL A 625 33.73 -22.51 -4.06
CA VAL A 625 33.83 -21.35 -4.96
C VAL A 625 33.37 -20.09 -4.20
N PRO A 626 34.22 -19.06 -4.04
CA PRO A 626 33.77 -17.80 -3.46
C PRO A 626 32.83 -17.06 -4.42
N VAL A 627 31.72 -16.55 -3.89
CA VAL A 627 30.67 -15.82 -4.63
C VAL A 627 30.53 -14.43 -4.04
N LYS A 628 30.94 -13.42 -4.80
CA LYS A 628 30.87 -12.01 -4.38
C LYS A 628 29.64 -11.28 -4.92
N GLU A 629 29.17 -11.65 -6.10
CA GLU A 629 28.05 -11.02 -6.78
C GLU A 629 27.10 -12.08 -7.35
N THR A 630 25.81 -11.81 -7.27
CA THR A 630 24.76 -12.70 -7.78
C THR A 630 23.79 -12.01 -8.75
N ALA A 631 24.13 -10.79 -9.21
CA ALA A 631 23.27 -9.91 -10.04
C ALA A 631 22.86 -10.50 -11.38
N ALA A 632 23.77 -11.20 -12.05
CA ALA A 632 23.48 -11.81 -13.34
C ALA A 632 22.51 -12.99 -13.17
N SER A 633 21.43 -13.02 -13.94
CA SER A 633 20.42 -14.10 -13.86
C SER A 633 20.97 -15.54 -14.01
N ASP A 634 22.13 -15.68 -14.64
CA ASP A 634 22.86 -16.94 -14.89
C ASP A 634 24.08 -17.14 -13.97
N TRP A 635 24.24 -16.35 -12.89
CA TRP A 635 25.41 -16.40 -12.01
C TRP A 635 25.67 -17.79 -11.43
N LEU A 636 24.61 -18.56 -11.14
CA LEU A 636 24.70 -19.90 -10.56
C LEU A 636 25.38 -20.87 -11.54
N THR A 637 25.03 -20.80 -12.82
CA THR A 637 25.69 -21.54 -13.90
C THR A 637 27.12 -21.07 -14.11
N ARG A 638 27.37 -19.75 -14.09
CA ARG A 638 28.74 -19.18 -14.19
C ARG A 638 29.64 -19.63 -13.04
N ALA A 639 29.08 -19.83 -11.84
CA ALA A 639 29.78 -20.36 -10.68
C ALA A 639 30.02 -21.89 -10.74
N GLY A 640 29.45 -22.56 -11.74
CA GLY A 640 29.71 -23.97 -12.06
C GLY A 640 28.66 -24.96 -11.55
N VAL A 641 27.46 -24.51 -11.16
CA VAL A 641 26.34 -25.42 -10.85
C VAL A 641 25.68 -25.86 -12.15
N GLY A 642 25.66 -27.15 -12.42
CA GLY A 642 25.04 -27.75 -13.59
C GLY A 642 23.53 -27.91 -13.47
N LYS A 643 22.96 -28.54 -14.50
CA LYS A 643 21.54 -28.93 -14.54
C LYS A 643 21.29 -30.09 -13.59
N ASN A 644 20.20 -30.04 -12.83
CA ASN A 644 19.81 -31.11 -11.90
C ASN A 644 20.89 -31.41 -10.83
N GLU A 645 21.74 -30.43 -10.50
CA GLU A 645 22.85 -30.58 -9.56
C GLU A 645 22.53 -29.96 -8.21
N LYS A 646 23.07 -30.59 -7.16
CA LYS A 646 23.00 -30.05 -5.80
C LYS A 646 24.05 -28.97 -5.60
N TYR A 647 23.70 -27.97 -4.81
CA TYR A 647 24.60 -26.91 -4.39
C TYR A 647 24.30 -26.45 -2.96
N THR A 648 25.26 -25.78 -2.34
CA THR A 648 25.09 -25.16 -1.01
C THR A 648 25.87 -23.86 -0.93
N LEU A 649 25.20 -22.75 -0.65
CA LEU A 649 25.82 -21.47 -0.30
C LEU A 649 25.87 -21.31 1.21
N ARG A 650 27.01 -20.86 1.73
CA ARG A 650 27.22 -20.54 3.14
C ARG A 650 27.84 -19.16 3.31
N GLY A 651 27.38 -18.43 4.32
CA GLY A 651 27.95 -17.14 4.70
C GLY A 651 27.50 -16.70 6.07
N PHE A 652 28.15 -15.67 6.59
CA PHE A 652 27.84 -14.98 7.83
C PHE A 652 27.41 -13.56 7.48
N THR A 653 26.37 -13.07 8.15
CA THR A 653 25.89 -11.69 8.01
C THR A 653 25.79 -11.03 9.37
N GLU A 654 26.06 -9.73 9.43
CA GLU A 654 25.98 -8.94 10.65
C GLU A 654 24.64 -8.23 10.74
N VAL A 655 23.89 -8.51 11.81
CA VAL A 655 22.59 -7.91 12.11
C VAL A 655 22.79 -6.75 13.08
N ALA A 656 22.56 -5.53 12.60
CA ALA A 656 22.83 -4.31 13.38
C ALA A 656 21.81 -4.05 14.51
N LYS A 657 20.57 -4.50 14.34
CA LYS A 657 19.43 -4.31 15.27
C LYS A 657 18.56 -5.56 15.27
N GLN A 658 18.03 -5.94 16.43
CA GLN A 658 17.03 -7.00 16.50
C GLN A 658 15.75 -6.58 15.77
N ASP A 659 15.33 -7.36 14.78
CA ASP A 659 14.14 -7.11 13.97
C ASP A 659 13.69 -8.37 13.22
N VAL A 660 12.60 -8.29 12.45
CA VAL A 660 12.22 -9.28 11.44
C VAL A 660 12.85 -8.90 10.10
N TYR A 661 13.89 -9.62 9.74
CA TYR A 661 14.57 -9.55 8.45
C TYR A 661 13.81 -10.39 7.41
N GLN A 662 14.12 -10.18 6.13
CA GLN A 662 13.48 -10.88 5.03
C GLN A 662 14.50 -11.52 4.10
N PHE A 663 14.24 -12.77 3.70
CA PHE A 663 14.72 -13.29 2.42
C PHE A 663 13.64 -13.09 1.36
N ALA A 664 14.00 -12.47 0.24
CA ALA A 664 13.17 -12.47 -0.97
C ALA A 664 13.89 -13.32 -2.03
N ILE A 665 13.28 -14.43 -2.41
CA ILE A 665 13.90 -15.45 -3.25
C ILE A 665 13.02 -15.79 -4.45
N ALA A 666 13.67 -16.09 -5.57
CA ALA A 666 13.03 -16.58 -6.78
C ALA A 666 13.96 -17.62 -7.40
N TYR A 667 13.48 -18.83 -7.65
CA TYR A 667 14.35 -19.97 -8.00
C TYR A 667 13.59 -21.03 -8.80
N PHE A 668 14.34 -21.89 -9.49
CA PHE A 668 13.83 -23.16 -10.03
C PHE A 668 14.55 -24.33 -9.36
N GLY A 669 13.81 -25.40 -9.05
CA GLY A 669 14.31 -26.58 -8.37
C GLY A 669 13.81 -26.66 -6.94
N ASP A 670 14.51 -27.41 -6.09
CA ASP A 670 14.28 -27.37 -4.64
C ASP A 670 15.22 -26.39 -3.95
N LEU A 671 14.78 -25.84 -2.81
CA LEU A 671 15.57 -24.90 -2.04
C LEU A 671 15.20 -24.98 -0.56
N THR A 672 16.22 -24.96 0.29
CA THR A 672 16.14 -24.85 1.75
C THR A 672 16.97 -23.64 2.20
N ILE A 673 16.41 -22.81 3.07
CA ILE A 673 17.15 -21.77 3.78
C ILE A 673 17.21 -22.14 5.26
N SER A 674 18.42 -22.14 5.80
CA SER A 674 18.67 -22.27 7.23
C SER A 674 19.42 -21.07 7.76
N VAL A 675 19.03 -20.61 8.96
CA VAL A 675 19.75 -19.58 9.70
C VAL A 675 20.10 -20.14 11.07
N ASP A 676 21.38 -20.06 11.44
CA ASP A 676 21.94 -20.62 12.67
C ASP A 676 21.58 -22.10 12.87
N GLY A 677 21.63 -22.87 11.78
CA GLY A 677 21.30 -24.30 11.77
C GLY A 677 19.81 -24.63 11.82
N LYS A 678 18.92 -23.64 11.94
CA LYS A 678 17.47 -23.83 11.91
C LYS A 678 16.93 -23.58 10.51
N ALA A 679 16.27 -24.59 9.93
CA ALA A 679 15.54 -24.42 8.68
C ALA A 679 14.37 -23.44 8.86
N ILE A 680 14.37 -22.36 8.10
CA ILE A 680 13.32 -21.32 8.11
C ILE A 680 12.43 -21.38 6.87
N TYR A 681 12.91 -22.02 5.79
CA TYR A 681 12.16 -22.22 4.55
C TYR A 681 12.59 -23.51 3.86
N GLN A 682 11.63 -24.21 3.28
CA GLN A 682 11.84 -25.33 2.38
C GLN A 682 10.76 -25.31 1.31
N GLY A 683 11.15 -25.39 0.04
CA GLY A 683 10.20 -25.35 -1.08
C GLY A 683 10.77 -25.97 -2.35
N ALA A 684 9.89 -26.12 -3.34
CA ALA A 684 10.25 -26.54 -4.68
C ALA A 684 9.42 -25.78 -5.72
N THR A 685 10.08 -25.35 -6.78
CA THR A 685 9.50 -24.56 -7.87
C THR A 685 9.86 -25.20 -9.21
N ALA A 686 8.83 -25.57 -9.98
CA ALA A 686 9.00 -26.12 -11.33
C ALA A 686 9.44 -25.04 -12.32
N ASN A 687 9.96 -25.45 -13.48
CA ASN A 687 10.23 -24.52 -14.58
C ASN A 687 8.93 -23.93 -15.11
N GLN A 688 8.88 -22.60 -15.26
CA GLN A 688 7.71 -21.88 -15.76
C GLN A 688 8.13 -20.59 -16.49
N SER A 689 7.17 -19.90 -17.11
CA SER A 689 7.42 -18.71 -17.94
C SER A 689 7.95 -17.49 -17.19
N HIS A 690 7.77 -17.44 -15.87
CA HIS A 690 8.28 -16.40 -14.98
C HIS A 690 8.93 -17.03 -13.75
N LEU A 691 9.88 -16.34 -13.13
CA LEU A 691 10.51 -16.80 -11.88
C LEU A 691 9.67 -16.29 -10.70
N PRO A 692 8.99 -17.18 -9.94
CA PRO A 692 8.04 -16.74 -8.93
C PRO A 692 8.77 -16.30 -7.66
N TRP A 693 8.35 -15.17 -7.10
CA TRP A 693 8.93 -14.65 -5.87
C TRP A 693 8.26 -15.23 -4.61
N HIS A 694 9.10 -15.53 -3.62
CA HIS A 694 8.73 -15.95 -2.28
C HIS A 694 9.40 -15.07 -1.24
N TYR A 695 8.64 -14.71 -0.20
CA TYR A 695 9.09 -13.82 0.87
C TYR A 695 9.10 -14.59 2.19
N VAL A 696 10.27 -14.71 2.80
CA VAL A 696 10.50 -15.51 4.01
C VAL A 696 10.95 -14.57 5.14
N PRO A 697 10.11 -14.32 6.16
CA PRO A 697 10.52 -13.58 7.34
C PRO A 697 11.46 -14.42 8.22
N VAL A 698 12.42 -13.74 8.85
CA VAL A 698 13.26 -14.33 9.90
C VAL A 698 13.53 -13.30 10.99
N SER A 699 13.14 -13.61 12.23
CA SER A 699 13.46 -12.76 13.37
C SER A 699 14.88 -13.04 13.87
N LEU A 700 15.72 -12.02 13.91
CA LEU A 700 17.14 -12.12 14.26
C LEU A 700 17.46 -11.16 15.40
N ALA A 701 18.24 -11.61 16.38
CA ALA A 701 18.80 -10.74 17.40
C ALA A 701 19.97 -9.93 16.81
N LYS A 702 20.45 -8.91 17.53
CA LYS A 702 21.67 -8.19 17.12
C LYS A 702 22.89 -9.12 17.20
N GLY A 703 23.72 -9.13 16.16
CA GLY A 703 24.98 -9.86 16.09
C GLY A 703 25.19 -10.62 14.78
N THR A 704 26.19 -11.51 14.76
CA THR A 704 26.51 -12.30 13.57
C THR A 704 25.61 -13.53 13.46
N HIS A 705 25.10 -13.81 12.26
CA HIS A 705 24.25 -14.97 11.97
C HIS A 705 24.82 -15.80 10.83
N ALA A 706 24.76 -17.12 10.97
CA ALA A 706 25.16 -18.06 9.92
C ALA A 706 23.98 -18.34 8.99
N VAL A 707 24.16 -18.18 7.69
CA VAL A 707 23.14 -18.44 6.66
C VAL A 707 23.61 -19.55 5.74
N GLU A 708 22.73 -20.52 5.51
CA GLU A 708 22.91 -21.57 4.51
C GLU A 708 21.71 -21.58 3.54
N ILE A 709 22.00 -21.59 2.24
CA ILE A 709 21.02 -21.81 1.17
C ILE A 709 21.45 -23.03 0.39
N SER A 710 20.69 -24.11 0.45
CA SER A 710 20.99 -25.36 -0.26
C SER A 710 19.83 -25.78 -1.15
N GLY A 711 20.13 -26.50 -2.22
CA GLY A 711 19.10 -26.91 -3.18
C GLY A 711 19.65 -27.75 -4.32
N LYS A 712 18.75 -28.18 -5.20
CA LYS A 712 18.99 -28.90 -6.43
C LYS A 712 18.32 -28.14 -7.57
N THR A 713 19.11 -27.78 -8.58
CA THR A 713 18.64 -27.05 -9.76
C THR A 713 17.73 -27.93 -10.63
N THR A 714 17.06 -27.30 -11.61
CA THR A 714 16.41 -28.00 -12.73
C THR A 714 17.32 -27.97 -13.96
N ASP A 715 16.75 -28.21 -15.14
CA ASP A 715 17.41 -27.96 -16.43
C ASP A 715 17.76 -26.48 -16.69
N PHE A 716 17.19 -25.55 -15.90
CA PHE A 716 17.50 -24.13 -15.95
C PHE A 716 17.95 -23.65 -14.55
N PRO A 717 19.25 -23.76 -14.22
CA PRO A 717 19.79 -23.27 -12.95
C PRO A 717 19.50 -21.78 -12.77
N ARG A 718 18.57 -21.45 -11.86
CA ARG A 718 18.15 -20.09 -11.55
C ARG A 718 17.96 -19.94 -10.05
N LEU A 719 18.64 -18.97 -9.48
CA LEU A 719 18.46 -18.51 -8.11
C LEU A 719 18.68 -17.01 -8.06
N GLU A 720 17.68 -16.27 -7.67
CA GLU A 720 17.79 -14.88 -7.25
C GLU A 720 17.44 -14.84 -5.77
N ALA A 721 18.33 -14.28 -4.97
CA ALA A 721 18.15 -14.22 -3.53
C ALA A 721 18.58 -12.85 -3.01
N ARG A 722 17.73 -12.30 -2.16
CA ARG A 722 17.92 -11.01 -1.50
C ARG A 722 17.73 -11.20 0.00
N PHE A 723 18.48 -10.46 0.80
CA PHE A 723 18.43 -10.49 2.26
C PHE A 723 18.60 -9.09 2.84
N GLY A 724 17.79 -8.74 3.84
CA GLY A 724 17.96 -7.49 4.59
C GLY A 724 16.85 -7.21 5.61
N GLY A 725 17.11 -6.22 6.45
CA GLY A 725 16.14 -5.62 7.39
C GLY A 725 15.61 -4.34 6.76
N PRO A 726 16.42 -3.25 6.73
CA PRO A 726 16.18 -2.11 5.86
C PRO A 726 16.50 -2.44 4.40
N GLY A 727 15.47 -2.70 3.60
CA GLY A 727 15.61 -3.09 2.20
C GLY A 727 16.26 -4.48 2.01
N ALA A 728 15.66 -5.33 1.19
CA ALA A 728 16.25 -6.61 0.82
C ALA A 728 17.23 -6.47 -0.36
N TRP A 729 18.52 -6.52 -0.07
CA TRP A 729 19.62 -6.42 -1.04
C TRP A 729 19.99 -7.79 -1.59
N GLN A 730 20.41 -7.85 -2.84
CA GLN A 730 20.96 -9.06 -3.43
C GLN A 730 22.10 -9.65 -2.61
N ILE A 731 22.08 -10.97 -2.38
CA ILE A 731 23.11 -11.63 -1.57
C ILE A 731 24.49 -11.54 -2.26
N GLY A 732 25.50 -11.13 -1.48
CA GLY A 732 26.85 -10.95 -2.00
C GLY A 732 27.80 -10.40 -0.95
N ASP A 733 28.91 -9.84 -1.41
CA ASP A 733 29.97 -9.31 -0.55
C ASP A 733 29.61 -7.98 0.15
N ARG A 734 28.49 -7.33 -0.22
CA ARG A 734 27.94 -6.19 0.51
C ARG A 734 27.64 -6.56 1.97
N GLN A 735 26.98 -7.69 2.20
CA GLN A 735 26.39 -8.05 3.49
C GLN A 735 26.76 -9.45 3.99
N PHE A 736 27.48 -10.25 3.20
CA PHE A 736 27.95 -11.58 3.62
C PHE A 736 29.47 -11.72 3.65
N ARG A 737 29.94 -12.57 4.56
CA ARG A 737 31.33 -13.04 4.65
C ARG A 737 31.36 -14.57 4.73
N HIS A 738 32.36 -15.23 4.15
CA HIS A 738 32.54 -16.68 4.28
C HIS A 738 33.83 -16.99 5.06
N ALA A 739 33.82 -18.12 5.77
CA ALA A 739 34.95 -18.56 6.58
C ALA A 739 35.98 -19.31 5.74
N GLY A 740 37.24 -18.88 5.80
CA GLY A 740 38.38 -19.51 5.12
C GLY A 740 39.61 -19.65 6.01
N ASP A 741 40.54 -20.52 5.60
CA ASP A 741 41.88 -20.58 6.20
C ASP A 741 42.70 -19.35 5.82
N LYS A 742 43.58 -18.92 6.73
CA LYS A 742 44.40 -17.72 6.56
C LYS A 742 45.41 -17.82 5.43
#